data_AF-A0A954H5I4-F1
#
_entry.id   AF-A0A954H5I4-F1
#
_cell.length_a   1.000
_cell.length_b   1.000
_cell.length_c   1.000
_cell.angle_alpha   90.00
_cell.angle_beta   90.00
_cell.angle_gamma   90.00
#
_symmetry.space_group_name_H-M   'P 1'
#
loop_
_entity.id
_entity.type
_entity.pdbx_description
1 polymer ?
#
loop_
_entity_poly.entity_id
_entity_poly.type
_entity_poly.pdbx_seq_one_letter_code
_entity_poly.pdbx_strand_id
1 'polypeptide(L)'
;MRLLSLLFCLCSLLAISVTQTCADNKKPLLQVEMEIDFGEDRGQNLGSLFEVYDAEGKLVAGAGFVGAYNSYVRNDRERLHFFLKLDESTPEINALPRVNKFTGVYLSDVGEELYARGRFAEDDRFYQWKPDSDTWQVREEITEYDSPVAGKPLHIAAKKIEYDGQTILDLTGHEDIIGERYYALGHLFLKTYAEPRSLESNQVLAIPWSPYQDDLQINLEQAIRLPLRSDKEFVYSFGQLNDEVLIATNTGGVYRFSNGTWVALVEPILTQSYQIYSMLNYYDRILMGHYPTGHLYEYDGHELKLLEDWPPVLPGVSPSAREAQTLMIYGGDLYAGVWPWAEVWRYDQNAGKWLFSRRMFDHPELTDKVVHPYENETKAVADMYNLWGQRVTSLITMHDSLYISTSSKSGFAHESKFDFLSGERLEDYGRVYRMKQPGQLTVPTSWQSGPRRFTFELLDDRMRIFEGEKLVAQQKLAVSTLLNREPKRIVWGRGVYGKLAGDLLSHQSNLDQRVVGAYLNFGRLFASTKSIDEKQAAIRSALDRFQSSKFNSVYPYVTTTSGAAWYSSELIEENHSPDFDCVSYLIEQARARDLRVYPVFCVLSCGHHHPAGILKKHPEWALRTPEGEPMGHICATNPDARDFISRSINEFVDRYPTEGILLDYLRYYNRPTLLDAASQERFEEWKTKQVEQ
;
A
#
# COMPACT_ATOMS: atom_id res chain seq x y z
N MET A 1 -28.71 -48.83 -53.02
CA MET A 1 -28.71 -50.10 -52.27
C MET A 1 -27.27 -50.34 -51.81
N ARG A 2 -26.91 -49.90 -50.61
CA ARG A 2 -26.99 -50.61 -49.31
C ARG A 2 -25.68 -51.34 -49.00
N LEU A 3 -25.12 -51.01 -47.83
CA LEU A 3 -23.97 -51.59 -47.11
C LEU A 3 -22.55 -51.22 -47.57
N LEU A 4 -21.95 -50.25 -46.86
CA LEU A 4 -20.60 -50.39 -46.32
C LEU A 4 -20.56 -49.64 -44.97
N SER A 5 -20.52 -50.41 -43.89
CA SER A 5 -20.53 -49.94 -42.50
C SER A 5 -19.64 -50.88 -41.68
N LEU A 6 -19.01 -50.31 -40.66
CA LEU A 6 -18.21 -50.96 -39.60
C LEU A 6 -16.78 -51.39 -39.95
N LEU A 7 -15.84 -50.47 -39.76
CA LEU A 7 -14.53 -50.79 -39.20
C LEU A 7 -13.93 -49.56 -38.48
N PHE A 8 -14.53 -49.16 -37.36
CA PHE A 8 -13.93 -48.23 -36.39
C PHE A 8 -14.62 -48.44 -35.03
N CYS A 9 -14.20 -49.46 -34.28
CA CYS A 9 -14.45 -49.59 -32.85
C CYS A 9 -13.56 -50.71 -32.30
N LEU A 10 -12.53 -50.32 -31.55
CA LEU A 10 -11.79 -51.02 -30.47
C LEU A 10 -10.30 -50.67 -30.57
N CYS A 11 -9.88 -49.57 -29.93
CA CYS A 11 -8.54 -49.38 -29.34
C CYS A 11 -8.45 -48.04 -28.58
N SER A 12 -9.42 -47.74 -27.73
CA SER A 12 -9.36 -46.56 -26.85
C SER A 12 -10.16 -46.81 -25.58
N LEU A 13 -9.67 -47.76 -24.77
CA LEU A 13 -10.10 -48.02 -23.41
C LEU A 13 -8.90 -48.58 -22.65
N LEU A 14 -8.09 -47.70 -22.06
CA LEU A 14 -7.19 -47.88 -20.90
C LEU A 14 -6.03 -46.88 -20.94
N ALA A 15 -6.35 -45.61 -20.73
CA ALA A 15 -5.45 -44.62 -20.15
C ALA A 15 -6.30 -43.51 -19.53
N ILE A 16 -7.22 -43.89 -18.63
CA ILE A 16 -7.71 -42.96 -17.62
C ILE A 16 -6.55 -42.84 -16.65
N SER A 17 -5.66 -41.87 -16.88
CA SER A 17 -4.83 -41.34 -15.82
C SER A 17 -5.79 -40.73 -14.80
N VAL A 18 -6.14 -41.53 -13.80
CA VAL A 18 -6.67 -41.05 -12.54
C VAL A 18 -5.58 -40.16 -11.96
N THR A 19 -5.62 -38.87 -12.27
CA THR A 19 -5.06 -37.86 -11.38
C THR A 19 -5.92 -37.95 -10.14
N GLN A 20 -5.40 -38.71 -9.19
CA GLN A 20 -5.93 -38.89 -7.86
C GLN A 20 -5.75 -37.55 -7.15
N THR A 21 -6.64 -36.59 -7.41
CA THR A 21 -6.92 -35.53 -6.46
C THR A 21 -7.49 -36.22 -5.23
N CYS A 22 -6.61 -36.54 -4.27
CA CYS A 22 -7.07 -36.72 -2.91
C CYS A 22 -7.74 -35.40 -2.53
N ALA A 23 -9.07 -35.37 -2.61
CA ALA A 23 -9.87 -34.34 -1.98
C ALA A 23 -9.54 -34.41 -0.48
N ASP A 24 -8.67 -33.51 -0.06
CA ASP A 24 -8.18 -33.42 1.30
C ASP A 24 -9.34 -32.91 2.17
N ASN A 25 -10.04 -33.83 2.83
CA ASN A 25 -11.29 -33.58 3.56
C ASN A 25 -11.12 -32.71 4.83
N LYS A 26 -9.97 -32.04 5.02
CA LYS A 26 -9.77 -31.12 6.14
C LYS A 26 -10.43 -29.78 5.83
N LYS A 27 -11.42 -29.40 6.64
CA LYS A 27 -12.05 -28.09 6.55
C LYS A 27 -10.99 -27.00 6.83
N PRO A 28 -10.78 -26.02 5.93
CA PRO A 28 -9.79 -24.97 6.15
C PRO A 28 -10.18 -24.09 7.34
N LEU A 29 -9.17 -23.63 8.08
CA LEU A 29 -9.32 -22.61 9.13
C LEU A 29 -9.69 -21.27 8.50
N LEU A 30 -9.07 -20.94 7.37
CA LEU A 30 -9.40 -19.81 6.53
C LEU A 30 -9.43 -20.27 5.08
N GLN A 31 -10.50 -19.93 4.37
CA GLN A 31 -10.59 -20.00 2.92
C GLN A 31 -11.11 -18.66 2.45
N VAL A 32 -10.39 -18.05 1.51
CA VAL A 32 -10.72 -16.76 0.91
C VAL A 32 -10.64 -16.92 -0.59
N GLU A 33 -11.72 -16.57 -1.27
CA GLU A 33 -11.81 -16.50 -2.72
C GLU A 33 -12.15 -15.08 -3.10
N MET A 34 -11.49 -14.55 -4.13
CA MET A 34 -11.79 -13.23 -4.64
C MET A 34 -11.48 -13.12 -6.11
N GLU A 35 -12.22 -12.27 -6.79
CA GLU A 35 -12.02 -11.87 -8.18
C GLU A 35 -11.83 -10.36 -8.22
N ILE A 36 -10.73 -9.94 -8.82
CA ILE A 36 -10.28 -8.54 -8.83
C ILE A 36 -9.94 -8.15 -10.24
N ASP A 37 -10.34 -6.95 -10.66
CA ASP A 37 -9.79 -6.29 -11.83
C ASP A 37 -8.89 -5.13 -11.38
N PHE A 38 -7.59 -5.25 -11.62
CA PHE A 38 -6.62 -4.19 -11.28
C PHE A 38 -6.64 -3.05 -12.32
N GLY A 39 -7.41 -3.19 -13.39
CA GLY A 39 -7.50 -2.25 -14.50
C GLY A 39 -6.26 -2.29 -15.40
N GLU A 40 -5.97 -1.15 -16.02
CA GLU A 40 -4.75 -0.95 -16.79
C GLU A 40 -3.53 -0.81 -15.87
N ASP A 41 -2.40 -1.32 -16.33
CA ASP A 41 -1.13 -1.06 -15.67
C ASP A 41 -0.68 0.39 -15.85
N ARG A 42 -0.85 1.15 -14.78
CA ARG A 42 -0.41 2.55 -14.67
C ARG A 42 0.83 2.67 -13.77
N GLY A 43 1.43 1.56 -13.32
CA GLY A 43 2.52 1.55 -12.34
C GLY A 43 2.07 1.74 -10.88
N GLN A 44 0.76 1.62 -10.63
CA GLN A 44 0.13 1.71 -9.31
C GLN A 44 0.63 0.61 -8.36
N ASN A 45 0.68 0.91 -7.06
CA ASN A 45 0.84 -0.12 -6.03
C ASN A 45 -0.52 -0.79 -5.80
N LEU A 46 -0.56 -2.13 -5.81
CA LEU A 46 -1.83 -2.88 -5.83
C LEU A 46 -2.50 -2.99 -4.45
N GLY A 47 -1.72 -2.91 -3.36
CA GLY A 47 -2.24 -2.81 -2.00
C GLY A 47 -2.78 -4.12 -1.40
N SER A 48 -3.58 -4.00 -0.34
CA SER A 48 -4.08 -5.14 0.44
C SER A 48 -5.29 -5.78 -0.21
N LEU A 49 -5.28 -7.11 -0.31
CA LEU A 49 -6.42 -7.89 -0.76
C LEU A 49 -7.42 -8.11 0.37
N PHE A 50 -6.92 -8.54 1.53
CA PHE A 50 -7.72 -8.70 2.74
C PHE A 50 -6.82 -8.78 3.99
N GLU A 51 -7.42 -8.54 5.14
CA GLU A 51 -6.88 -8.88 6.45
C GLU A 51 -7.91 -9.65 7.29
N VAL A 52 -7.42 -10.52 8.15
CA VAL A 52 -8.22 -11.36 9.03
C VAL A 52 -7.85 -11.07 10.48
N TYR A 53 -8.88 -10.95 11.30
CA TYR A 53 -8.80 -10.59 12.71
C TYR A 53 -9.48 -11.63 13.59
N ASP A 54 -9.03 -11.75 14.83
CA ASP A 54 -9.72 -12.51 15.88
C ASP A 54 -10.88 -11.72 16.52
N ALA A 55 -11.52 -12.29 17.56
CA ALA A 55 -12.64 -11.67 18.26
C ALA A 55 -12.23 -10.40 19.03
N GLU A 56 -10.96 -10.32 19.42
CA GLU A 56 -10.36 -9.21 20.17
C GLU A 56 -9.81 -8.11 19.25
N GLY A 57 -9.94 -8.27 17.93
CA GLY A 57 -9.48 -7.31 16.93
C GLY A 57 -7.96 -7.34 16.68
N LYS A 58 -7.26 -8.42 17.02
CA LYS A 58 -5.86 -8.65 16.66
C LYS A 58 -5.73 -9.27 15.28
N LEU A 59 -4.73 -8.84 14.54
CA LEU A 59 -4.40 -9.36 13.22
C LEU A 59 -3.97 -10.83 13.32
N VAL A 60 -4.52 -11.67 12.44
CA VAL A 60 -4.28 -13.12 12.37
C VAL A 60 -3.63 -13.51 11.04
N ALA A 61 -4.11 -12.97 9.93
CA ALA A 61 -3.58 -13.27 8.60
C ALA A 61 -3.91 -12.13 7.65
N GLY A 62 -3.27 -12.10 6.48
CA GLY A 62 -3.60 -11.14 5.45
C GLY A 62 -2.87 -11.43 4.14
N ALA A 63 -3.36 -10.83 3.06
CA ALA A 63 -2.74 -10.92 1.75
C ALA A 63 -2.75 -9.57 1.04
N GLY A 64 -1.76 -9.35 0.18
CA GLY A 64 -1.60 -8.09 -0.54
C GLY A 64 -0.28 -7.98 -1.30
N PHE A 65 -0.07 -6.82 -1.88
CA PHE A 65 1.11 -6.49 -2.69
C PHE A 65 1.83 -5.31 -2.05
N VAL A 66 3.12 -5.48 -1.74
CA VAL A 66 3.89 -4.44 -1.06
C VAL A 66 4.26 -3.30 -2.02
N GLY A 67 3.98 -2.07 -1.60
CA GLY A 67 4.50 -0.86 -2.24
C GLY A 67 5.70 -0.33 -1.48
N ALA A 68 6.91 -0.79 -1.81
CA ALA A 68 8.15 -0.38 -1.14
C ALA A 68 9.19 0.17 -2.12
N TYR A 69 9.83 1.27 -1.72
CA TYR A 69 11.01 1.81 -2.34
C TYR A 69 12.09 1.91 -1.26
N ASN A 70 13.09 1.03 -1.35
CA ASN A 70 14.25 1.04 -0.46
C ASN A 70 15.38 1.78 -1.14
N SER A 71 16.42 2.18 -0.40
CA SER A 71 17.56 2.98 -0.89
C SER A 71 17.89 2.77 -2.38
N TYR A 72 17.33 3.64 -3.25
CA TYR A 72 17.41 3.65 -4.72
C TYR A 72 16.81 2.49 -5.53
N VAL A 73 16.15 1.52 -4.91
CA VAL A 73 15.58 0.33 -5.57
C VAL A 73 14.13 0.17 -5.16
N ARG A 74 13.23 0.14 -6.15
CA ARG A 74 11.84 -0.25 -5.95
C ARG A 74 11.76 -1.78 -5.85
N ASN A 75 11.01 -2.29 -4.88
CA ASN A 75 10.64 -3.70 -4.85
C ASN A 75 9.62 -4.04 -5.94
N ASP A 76 9.53 -5.32 -6.32
CA ASP A 76 8.54 -5.78 -7.27
C ASP A 76 7.11 -5.60 -6.71
N ARG A 77 6.33 -4.72 -7.33
CA ARG A 77 4.95 -4.39 -6.92
C ARG A 77 3.94 -5.51 -7.25
N GLU A 78 4.31 -6.46 -8.11
CA GLU A 78 3.46 -7.58 -8.52
C GLU A 78 3.70 -8.83 -7.67
N ARG A 79 4.49 -8.68 -6.61
CA ARG A 79 4.76 -9.73 -5.64
C ARG A 79 3.60 -9.85 -4.66
N LEU A 80 2.91 -10.99 -4.70
CA LEU A 80 1.80 -11.32 -3.83
C LEU A 80 2.32 -11.93 -2.53
N HIS A 81 1.92 -11.32 -1.42
CA HIS A 81 2.18 -11.80 -0.07
C HIS A 81 0.91 -12.45 0.48
N PHE A 82 1.06 -13.56 1.18
CA PHE A 82 0.08 -14.15 2.07
C PHE A 82 0.78 -14.53 3.37
N PHE A 83 0.34 -13.96 4.48
CA PHE A 83 0.97 -14.16 5.78
C PHE A 83 0.00 -14.69 6.83
N LEU A 84 0.56 -15.43 7.78
CA LEU A 84 -0.01 -15.80 9.06
C LEU A 84 0.78 -15.04 10.14
N LYS A 85 0.08 -14.25 10.95
CA LYS A 85 0.66 -13.48 12.04
C LYS A 85 0.96 -14.41 13.21
N LEU A 86 2.24 -14.57 13.52
CA LEU A 86 2.72 -15.40 14.62
C LEU A 86 2.64 -14.65 15.96
N ASP A 87 2.33 -15.35 17.04
CA ASP A 87 2.38 -14.81 18.41
C ASP A 87 3.82 -14.59 18.89
N GLU A 88 4.64 -15.61 18.64
CA GLU A 88 6.06 -15.60 18.91
C GLU A 88 6.77 -16.12 17.66
N SER A 89 7.81 -15.42 17.23
CA SER A 89 8.69 -15.90 16.18
C SER A 89 10.14 -15.62 16.54
N THR A 90 10.97 -16.66 16.43
CA THR A 90 12.43 -16.56 16.46
C THR A 90 12.91 -16.93 15.07
N PRO A 91 13.11 -15.96 14.16
CA PRO A 91 13.47 -16.27 12.79
C PRO A 91 14.88 -16.87 12.72
N GLU A 92 15.06 -17.83 11.80
CA GLU A 92 16.36 -18.41 11.50
C GLU A 92 17.12 -17.46 10.56
N ILE A 93 18.30 -17.00 10.97
CA ILE A 93 19.11 -16.05 10.18
C ILE A 93 20.42 -16.72 9.77
N ASN A 94 20.59 -16.93 8.47
CA ASN A 94 21.83 -17.50 7.91
C ASN A 94 22.47 -16.52 6.93
N ALA A 95 23.79 -16.41 6.98
CA ALA A 95 24.57 -15.70 5.97
C ALA A 95 24.63 -16.56 4.69
N LEU A 96 24.40 -15.94 3.54
CA LEU A 96 24.65 -16.55 2.24
C LEU A 96 26.15 -16.44 1.87
N PRO A 97 26.61 -17.23 0.90
CA PRO A 97 27.92 -17.05 0.29
C PRO A 97 28.11 -15.61 -0.20
N ARG A 98 29.36 -15.15 -0.14
CA ARG A 98 29.75 -13.80 -0.56
C ARG A 98 29.39 -13.58 -2.02
N VAL A 99 28.81 -12.41 -2.31
CA VAL A 99 28.51 -11.98 -3.69
C VAL A 99 29.81 -11.67 -4.43
N ASN A 100 30.65 -10.83 -3.83
CA ASN A 100 31.93 -10.40 -4.39
C ASN A 100 32.90 -10.02 -3.25
N LYS A 101 34.08 -9.48 -3.58
CA LYS A 101 35.10 -9.05 -2.60
C LYS A 101 34.89 -7.63 -2.03
N PHE A 102 33.86 -6.91 -2.49
CA PHE A 102 33.62 -5.51 -2.14
C PHE A 102 32.71 -5.38 -0.91
N THR A 103 32.65 -4.17 -0.37
CA THR A 103 32.08 -3.92 0.95
C THR A 103 30.64 -3.41 0.89
N GLY A 104 30.02 -3.41 -0.29
CA GLY A 104 28.66 -2.92 -0.47
C GLY A 104 27.87 -3.75 -1.46
N VAL A 105 26.72 -4.25 -1.00
CA VAL A 105 25.77 -5.01 -1.80
C VAL A 105 24.39 -4.39 -1.62
N TYR A 106 23.68 -4.22 -2.73
CA TYR A 106 22.27 -3.84 -2.78
C TYR A 106 21.50 -4.95 -3.49
N LEU A 107 20.32 -5.28 -2.98
CA LEU A 107 19.46 -6.29 -3.55
C LEU A 107 18.36 -5.66 -4.38
N SER A 108 17.90 -6.41 -5.38
CA SER A 108 16.65 -6.16 -6.08
C SER A 108 15.93 -7.47 -6.34
N ASP A 109 14.64 -7.38 -6.62
CA ASP A 109 13.81 -8.51 -6.96
C ASP A 109 13.05 -8.22 -8.25
N VAL A 110 13.15 -9.12 -9.22
CA VAL A 110 12.46 -9.01 -10.51
C VAL A 110 11.89 -10.39 -10.85
N GLY A 111 10.56 -10.51 -10.84
CA GLY A 111 9.91 -11.82 -11.03
C GLY A 111 10.29 -12.81 -9.92
N GLU A 112 10.70 -14.02 -10.30
CA GLU A 112 11.10 -15.09 -9.36
C GLU A 112 12.54 -14.96 -8.85
N GLU A 113 13.28 -13.94 -9.27
CA GLU A 113 14.73 -13.92 -9.14
C GLU A 113 15.22 -12.83 -8.16
N LEU A 114 16.19 -13.20 -7.32
CA LEU A 114 16.92 -12.28 -6.45
C LEU A 114 18.23 -11.87 -7.13
N TYR A 115 18.46 -10.57 -7.24
CA TYR A 115 19.71 -10.03 -7.74
C TYR A 115 20.45 -9.25 -6.64
N ALA A 116 21.78 -9.27 -6.73
CA ALA A 116 22.69 -8.48 -5.93
C ALA A 116 23.61 -7.68 -6.85
N ARG A 117 23.89 -6.43 -6.49
CA ARG A 117 24.79 -5.54 -7.23
C ARG A 117 25.62 -4.70 -6.27
N GLY A 118 26.89 -4.44 -6.61
CA GLY A 118 27.69 -3.42 -5.96
C GLY A 118 27.29 -2.03 -6.44
N ARG A 119 26.90 -1.12 -5.54
CA ARG A 119 26.61 0.28 -5.90
C ARG A 119 27.77 1.17 -5.51
N PHE A 120 28.24 2.00 -6.44
CA PHE A 120 29.45 2.84 -6.26
C PHE A 120 30.72 2.02 -5.95
N ALA A 121 30.73 0.74 -6.33
CA ALA A 121 31.84 -0.18 -6.17
C ALA A 121 32.59 -0.36 -7.50
N GLU A 122 33.82 -0.86 -7.45
CA GLU A 122 34.58 -1.20 -8.68
C GLU A 122 33.94 -2.35 -9.46
N ASP A 123 33.19 -3.22 -8.78
CA ASP A 123 32.37 -4.26 -9.41
C ASP A 123 30.89 -3.96 -9.19
N ASP A 124 30.26 -3.49 -10.26
CA ASP A 124 28.86 -3.13 -10.32
C ASP A 124 28.05 -4.09 -11.19
N ARG A 125 28.57 -5.30 -11.44
CA ARG A 125 27.84 -6.33 -12.19
C ARG A 125 26.66 -6.87 -11.38
N PHE A 126 25.72 -7.47 -12.09
CA PHE A 126 24.56 -8.13 -11.53
C PHE A 126 24.87 -9.59 -11.21
N TYR A 127 24.52 -10.00 -10.00
CA TYR A 127 24.67 -11.36 -9.50
C TYR A 127 23.29 -11.93 -9.18
N GLN A 128 22.91 -13.00 -9.86
CA GLN A 128 21.66 -13.71 -9.61
C GLN A 128 21.86 -14.79 -8.55
N TRP A 129 20.95 -14.86 -7.57
CA TRP A 129 20.94 -15.94 -6.59
C TRP A 129 20.44 -17.24 -7.21
N LYS A 130 21.16 -18.34 -6.99
CA LYS A 130 20.74 -19.69 -7.39
C LYS A 130 20.51 -20.54 -6.14
N PRO A 131 19.25 -20.67 -5.67
CA PRO A 131 18.97 -21.34 -4.39
C PRO A 131 19.31 -22.83 -4.40
N ASP A 132 19.18 -23.52 -5.55
CA ASP A 132 19.45 -24.96 -5.66
C ASP A 132 20.93 -25.32 -5.47
N SER A 133 21.83 -24.39 -5.84
CA SER A 133 23.27 -24.58 -5.72
C SER A 133 23.91 -23.75 -4.60
N ASP A 134 23.14 -22.89 -3.92
CA ASP A 134 23.62 -21.95 -2.91
C ASP A 134 24.75 -21.05 -3.47
N THR A 135 24.57 -20.51 -4.68
CA THR A 135 25.62 -19.70 -5.35
C THR A 135 25.08 -18.44 -6.00
N TRP A 136 25.95 -17.45 -6.16
CA TRP A 136 25.72 -16.28 -7.00
C TRP A 136 26.27 -16.49 -8.42
N GLN A 137 25.46 -16.23 -9.44
CA GLN A 137 25.84 -16.30 -10.85
C GLN A 137 25.89 -14.90 -11.46
N VAL A 138 27.01 -14.53 -12.07
CA VAL A 138 27.14 -13.25 -12.78
C VAL A 138 26.26 -13.24 -14.03
N ARG A 139 25.56 -12.12 -14.27
CA ARG A 139 24.73 -11.86 -15.45
C ARG A 139 25.29 -10.63 -16.18
N GLU A 140 26.27 -10.87 -17.04
CA GLU A 140 27.00 -9.83 -17.80
C GLU A 140 26.10 -9.08 -18.81
N GLU A 141 24.97 -9.68 -19.19
CA GLU A 141 24.00 -9.10 -20.11
C GLU A 141 23.07 -8.08 -19.45
N ILE A 142 23.02 -8.02 -18.12
CA ILE A 142 22.18 -7.09 -17.37
C ILE A 142 23.04 -5.91 -16.92
N THR A 143 22.73 -4.71 -17.43
CA THR A 143 23.43 -3.46 -17.08
C THR A 143 22.55 -2.50 -16.27
N GLU A 144 21.24 -2.66 -16.38
CA GLU A 144 20.22 -1.89 -15.65
C GLU A 144 19.06 -2.81 -15.24
N TYR A 145 18.28 -2.39 -14.24
CA TYR A 145 17.08 -3.10 -13.83
C TYR A 145 15.93 -2.83 -14.80
N ASP A 146 15.40 -3.88 -15.42
CA ASP A 146 14.12 -3.79 -16.12
C ASP A 146 12.99 -3.69 -15.12
N SER A 147 12.07 -2.75 -15.35
CA SER A 147 10.81 -2.67 -14.61
C SER A 147 9.72 -3.33 -15.44
N PRO A 148 9.04 -4.38 -14.96
CA PRO A 148 7.90 -4.94 -15.68
C PRO A 148 6.75 -3.92 -15.69
N VAL A 149 6.22 -3.65 -16.88
CA VAL A 149 5.03 -2.82 -17.13
C VAL A 149 4.15 -3.55 -18.13
N ALA A 150 2.89 -3.77 -17.77
CA ALA A 150 1.90 -4.57 -18.50
C ALA A 150 2.44 -5.95 -18.94
N GLY A 151 3.25 -6.58 -18.08
CA GLY A 151 3.86 -7.89 -18.33
C GLY A 151 5.05 -7.89 -19.29
N LYS A 152 5.55 -6.71 -19.68
CA LYS A 152 6.65 -6.52 -20.63
C LYS A 152 7.79 -5.69 -19.99
N PRO A 153 9.05 -5.88 -20.41
CA PRO A 153 10.16 -5.15 -19.84
C PRO A 153 10.16 -3.68 -20.29
N LEU A 154 10.23 -2.75 -19.33
CA LEU A 154 10.59 -1.36 -19.54
C LEU A 154 12.04 -1.14 -19.09
N HIS A 155 12.92 -0.93 -20.06
CA HIS A 155 14.34 -0.69 -19.88
C HIS A 155 14.63 0.81 -19.96
N ILE A 156 15.19 1.40 -18.89
CA ILE A 156 15.53 2.83 -18.84
C ILE A 156 17.03 2.96 -18.60
N ALA A 157 17.77 3.28 -19.65
CA ALA A 157 19.19 3.61 -19.60
C ALA A 157 19.41 5.13 -19.57
N ALA A 158 20.66 5.56 -19.35
CA ALA A 158 21.04 6.96 -19.22
C ALA A 158 20.68 7.86 -20.42
N LYS A 159 20.58 7.27 -21.63
CA LYS A 159 20.30 8.00 -22.88
C LYS A 159 19.16 7.39 -23.71
N LYS A 160 18.56 6.29 -23.26
CA LYS A 160 17.63 5.53 -24.08
C LYS A 160 16.57 4.85 -23.22
N ILE A 161 15.33 4.85 -23.68
CA ILE A 161 14.24 4.08 -23.08
C ILE A 161 13.69 3.12 -24.11
N GLU A 162 13.58 1.85 -23.71
CA GLU A 162 13.04 0.78 -24.54
C GLU A 162 11.90 0.08 -23.79
N TYR A 163 10.83 -0.23 -24.51
CA TYR A 163 9.71 -1.01 -24.01
C TYR A 163 9.48 -2.20 -24.94
N ASP A 164 9.55 -3.42 -24.39
CA ASP A 164 9.44 -4.67 -25.15
C ASP A 164 10.43 -4.74 -26.33
N GLY A 165 11.64 -4.22 -26.13
CA GLY A 165 12.70 -4.15 -27.16
C GLY A 165 12.51 -3.04 -28.20
N GLN A 166 11.41 -2.29 -28.18
CA GLN A 166 11.21 -1.12 -29.03
C GLN A 166 11.74 0.15 -28.33
N THR A 167 12.57 0.93 -29.03
CA THR A 167 12.98 2.25 -28.55
C THR A 167 11.80 3.23 -28.55
N ILE A 168 11.48 3.77 -27.37
CA ILE A 168 10.41 4.74 -27.17
C ILE A 168 10.91 6.14 -26.79
N LEU A 169 12.19 6.25 -26.42
CA LEU A 169 12.91 7.53 -26.29
C LEU A 169 14.39 7.32 -26.61
N ASP A 170 14.96 8.21 -27.42
CA ASP A 170 16.39 8.25 -27.70
C ASP A 170 16.92 9.68 -27.49
N LEU A 171 17.81 9.84 -26.51
CA LEU A 171 18.49 11.08 -26.18
C LEU A 171 19.92 11.11 -26.73
N THR A 172 20.28 10.19 -27.64
CA THR A 172 21.58 10.18 -28.29
C THR A 172 21.74 11.46 -29.12
N GLY A 173 22.68 12.33 -28.71
CA GLY A 173 22.88 13.66 -29.30
C GLY A 173 22.25 14.82 -28.50
N HIS A 174 21.48 14.53 -27.46
CA HIS A 174 21.01 15.51 -26.47
C HIS A 174 21.98 15.59 -25.28
N GLU A 175 22.08 16.78 -24.68
CA GLU A 175 22.90 17.02 -23.49
C GLU A 175 22.34 16.27 -22.26
N ASP A 176 21.01 16.16 -22.16
CA ASP A 176 20.30 15.56 -21.03
C ASP A 176 20.61 14.08 -20.81
N ILE A 177 20.84 13.72 -19.56
CA ILE A 177 21.10 12.37 -19.05
C ILE A 177 19.97 11.99 -18.10
N ILE A 178 19.45 10.77 -18.24
CA ILE A 178 18.46 10.19 -17.34
C ILE A 178 19.18 9.62 -16.10
N GLY A 179 18.82 10.13 -14.93
CA GLY A 179 19.25 9.63 -13.63
C GLY A 179 18.20 8.71 -13.02
N GLU A 180 17.62 9.13 -11.89
CA GLU A 180 16.60 8.37 -11.19
C GLU A 180 15.27 8.30 -11.96
N ARG A 181 14.61 7.14 -11.90
CA ARG A 181 13.44 6.80 -12.71
C ARG A 181 12.36 6.07 -11.91
N TYR A 182 11.10 6.35 -12.23
CA TYR A 182 9.94 5.71 -11.59
C TYR A 182 8.72 5.72 -12.52
N TYR A 183 7.98 4.60 -12.62
CA TYR A 183 6.71 4.54 -13.35
C TYR A 183 5.55 4.44 -12.36
N ALA A 184 4.62 5.38 -12.43
CA ALA A 184 3.49 5.49 -11.51
C ALA A 184 2.35 6.33 -12.08
N LEU A 185 1.11 5.95 -11.75
CA LEU A 185 -0.13 6.64 -12.12
C LEU A 185 -0.23 7.08 -13.59
N GLY A 186 0.34 6.30 -14.52
CA GLY A 186 0.33 6.56 -15.97
C GLY A 186 1.36 7.61 -16.41
N HIS A 187 2.40 7.82 -15.61
CA HIS A 187 3.49 8.75 -15.91
C HIS A 187 4.85 8.09 -15.69
N LEU A 188 5.79 8.42 -16.57
CA LEU A 188 7.22 8.22 -16.35
C LEU A 188 7.78 9.43 -15.64
N PHE A 189 8.30 9.21 -14.43
CA PHE A 189 9.05 10.19 -13.67
C PHE A 189 10.54 10.00 -13.93
N LEU A 190 11.15 10.98 -14.57
CA LEU A 190 12.57 10.93 -14.94
C LEU A 190 13.30 12.14 -14.35
N LYS A 191 14.30 11.89 -13.51
CA LYS A 191 15.27 12.91 -13.13
C LYS A 191 16.24 13.11 -14.29
N THR A 192 16.34 14.33 -14.79
CA THR A 192 17.27 14.68 -15.89
C THR A 192 18.33 15.67 -15.42
N TYR A 193 19.51 15.64 -16.04
CA TYR A 193 20.60 16.59 -15.83
C TYR A 193 21.57 16.60 -17.02
N ALA A 194 22.36 17.67 -17.17
CA ALA A 194 23.46 17.73 -18.15
C ALA A 194 24.83 17.63 -17.46
N GLU A 195 25.89 17.39 -18.24
CA GLU A 195 27.28 17.48 -17.78
C GLU A 195 28.03 18.58 -18.55
N PRO A 196 28.63 19.58 -17.87
CA PRO A 196 28.70 19.73 -16.42
C PRO A 196 27.33 20.07 -15.80
N ARG A 197 27.09 19.60 -14.57
CA ARG A 197 25.82 19.86 -13.86
C ARG A 197 25.55 21.34 -13.70
N SER A 198 24.28 21.72 -13.89
CA SER A 198 23.77 23.07 -13.68
C SER A 198 22.40 23.04 -13.01
N LEU A 199 21.97 24.16 -12.45
CA LEU A 199 20.64 24.28 -11.85
C LEU A 199 19.54 24.17 -12.93
N GLU A 200 19.78 24.75 -14.11
CA GLU A 200 18.81 24.82 -15.20
C GLU A 200 18.48 23.45 -15.78
N SER A 201 19.48 22.56 -15.84
CA SER A 201 19.34 21.20 -16.37
C SER A 201 18.82 20.19 -15.35
N ASN A 202 18.92 20.49 -14.05
CA ASN A 202 18.59 19.52 -12.99
C ASN A 202 17.09 19.57 -12.63
N GLN A 203 16.32 18.65 -13.18
CA GLN A 203 14.86 18.64 -13.08
C GLN A 203 14.31 17.23 -12.89
N VAL A 204 13.06 17.13 -12.44
CA VAL A 204 12.25 15.92 -12.55
C VAL A 204 11.12 16.17 -13.54
N LEU A 205 11.01 15.28 -14.52
CA LEU A 205 9.97 15.29 -15.54
C LEU A 205 8.89 14.30 -15.15
N ALA A 206 7.63 14.71 -15.08
CA ALA A 206 6.47 13.83 -15.06
C ALA A 206 5.88 13.77 -16.48
N ILE A 207 6.10 12.66 -17.17
CA ILE A 207 5.77 12.49 -18.59
C ILE A 207 4.58 11.53 -18.68
N PRO A 208 3.41 11.98 -19.19
CA PRO A 208 2.29 11.07 -19.46
C PRO A 208 2.73 9.96 -20.42
N TRP A 209 2.57 8.71 -20.01
CA TRP A 209 2.90 7.55 -20.85
C TRP A 209 2.15 6.30 -20.38
N SER A 210 1.57 5.57 -21.33
CA SER A 210 0.85 4.33 -21.11
C SER A 210 1.32 3.26 -22.09
N PRO A 211 1.51 2.00 -21.66
CA PRO A 211 1.77 0.89 -22.57
C PRO A 211 0.55 0.55 -23.46
N TYR A 212 -0.61 1.18 -23.22
CA TYR A 212 -1.87 0.95 -23.94
C TYR A 212 -2.20 2.06 -24.96
N GLN A 213 -1.34 3.07 -25.12
CA GLN A 213 -1.55 4.13 -26.11
C GLN A 213 -1.14 3.68 -27.53
N ASP A 214 -1.77 4.25 -28.56
CA ASP A 214 -1.54 3.86 -29.96
C ASP A 214 -0.09 4.11 -30.43
N ASP A 215 0.49 5.25 -30.04
CA ASP A 215 1.88 5.62 -30.32
C ASP A 215 2.71 5.58 -29.04
N LEU A 216 3.54 4.55 -28.89
CA LEU A 216 4.37 4.35 -27.70
C LEU A 216 5.52 5.35 -27.55
N GLN A 217 5.79 6.20 -28.54
CA GLN A 217 6.86 7.20 -28.45
C GLN A 217 6.62 8.20 -27.32
N ILE A 218 7.67 8.51 -26.58
CA ILE A 218 7.64 9.49 -25.50
C ILE A 218 7.72 10.90 -26.08
N ASN A 219 6.74 11.74 -25.77
CA ASN A 219 6.74 13.16 -26.11
C ASN A 219 7.18 14.02 -24.92
N LEU A 220 8.44 14.48 -24.93
CA LEU A 220 9.00 15.34 -23.89
C LEU A 220 8.37 16.74 -23.81
N GLU A 221 7.65 17.19 -24.84
CA GLU A 221 6.90 18.46 -24.79
C GLU A 221 5.71 18.40 -23.84
N GLN A 222 5.18 17.19 -23.57
CA GLN A 222 4.09 16.97 -22.62
C GLN A 222 4.60 16.83 -21.17
N ALA A 223 5.91 16.89 -20.94
CA ALA A 223 6.49 16.74 -19.62
C ALA A 223 6.11 17.88 -18.69
N ILE A 224 5.56 17.54 -17.51
CA ILE A 224 5.33 18.47 -16.43
C ILE A 224 6.59 18.53 -15.57
N ARG A 225 7.22 19.70 -15.52
CA ARG A 225 8.58 19.88 -15.01
C ARG A 225 8.58 20.34 -13.55
N LEU A 226 9.41 19.71 -12.74
CA LEU A 226 9.80 20.19 -11.42
C LEU A 226 11.29 20.58 -11.48
N PRO A 227 11.62 21.89 -11.45
CA PRO A 227 13.01 22.31 -11.30
C PRO A 227 13.50 22.01 -9.87
N LEU A 228 14.63 21.33 -9.75
CA LEU A 228 15.26 21.10 -8.45
C LEU A 228 15.99 22.38 -8.00
N ARG A 229 16.27 22.52 -6.69
CA ARG A 229 16.77 23.76 -6.08
C ARG A 229 18.30 23.87 -6.07
N SER A 230 19.02 22.82 -6.47
CA SER A 230 20.48 22.83 -6.61
C SER A 230 20.92 21.90 -7.74
N ASP A 231 22.05 22.23 -8.38
CA ASP A 231 22.83 21.39 -9.30
C ASP A 231 23.28 20.03 -8.70
N LYS A 232 23.29 19.91 -7.37
CA LYS A 232 23.66 18.70 -6.61
C LYS A 232 22.47 17.94 -6.06
N GLU A 233 21.26 18.44 -6.30
CA GLU A 233 20.04 17.78 -5.84
C GLU A 233 19.74 16.55 -6.70
N PHE A 234 19.35 15.44 -6.08
CA PHE A 234 18.91 14.22 -6.75
C PHE A 234 17.86 13.51 -5.89
N VAL A 235 17.09 12.63 -6.52
CA VAL A 235 16.00 11.91 -5.85
C VAL A 235 16.57 10.69 -5.12
N TYR A 236 16.26 10.54 -3.83
CA TYR A 236 16.63 9.34 -3.07
C TYR A 236 15.56 8.27 -3.12
N SER A 237 14.29 8.68 -3.08
CA SER A 237 13.17 7.76 -2.99
C SER A 237 11.90 8.30 -3.65
N PHE A 238 11.08 7.35 -4.11
CA PHE A 238 9.76 7.58 -4.70
C PHE A 238 8.70 6.83 -3.90
N GLY A 239 7.48 7.35 -3.86
CA GLY A 239 6.33 6.71 -3.21
C GLY A 239 5.01 7.05 -3.90
N GLN A 240 3.96 6.30 -3.58
CA GLN A 240 2.61 6.52 -4.12
C GLN A 240 1.57 6.38 -3.02
N LEU A 241 0.68 7.35 -2.87
CA LEU A 241 -0.47 7.26 -1.96
C LEU A 241 -1.71 7.72 -2.72
N ASN A 242 -2.69 6.84 -2.87
CA ASN A 242 -3.88 7.12 -3.67
C ASN A 242 -3.49 7.59 -5.09
N ASP A 243 -3.98 8.75 -5.51
CA ASP A 243 -3.70 9.38 -6.82
C ASP A 243 -2.53 10.38 -6.76
N GLU A 244 -1.60 10.19 -5.82
CA GLU A 244 -0.44 11.07 -5.62
C GLU A 244 0.88 10.30 -5.75
N VAL A 245 1.87 10.93 -6.39
CA VAL A 245 3.26 10.47 -6.41
C VAL A 245 4.10 11.39 -5.54
N LEU A 246 4.92 10.81 -4.68
CA LEU A 246 5.85 11.53 -3.83
C LEU A 246 7.28 11.27 -4.30
N ILE A 247 8.10 12.32 -4.26
CA ILE A 247 9.54 12.22 -4.41
C ILE A 247 10.22 12.92 -3.24
N ALA A 248 11.35 12.38 -2.80
CA ALA A 248 12.17 13.02 -1.78
C ALA A 248 13.63 13.09 -2.20
N THR A 249 14.26 14.24 -1.97
CA THR A 249 15.60 14.54 -2.46
C THR A 249 16.67 14.47 -1.36
N ASN A 250 17.94 14.47 -1.77
CA ASN A 250 19.11 14.47 -0.87
C ASN A 250 19.33 15.77 -0.07
N THR A 251 18.62 16.83 -0.43
CA THR A 251 18.62 18.14 0.25
C THR A 251 17.35 18.37 1.08
N GLY A 252 16.45 17.39 1.07
CA GLY A 252 15.26 17.32 1.91
C GLY A 252 14.00 17.91 1.32
N GLY A 253 14.03 18.23 0.03
CA GLY A 253 12.82 18.55 -0.70
C GLY A 253 11.91 17.32 -0.73
N VAL A 254 10.67 17.48 -0.29
CA VAL A 254 9.61 16.47 -0.44
C VAL A 254 8.55 17.08 -1.34
N TYR A 255 8.33 16.47 -2.50
CA TYR A 255 7.44 16.99 -3.52
C TYR A 255 6.35 15.99 -3.83
N ARG A 256 5.14 16.51 -4.01
CA ARG A 256 3.94 15.77 -4.39
C ARG A 256 3.54 16.13 -5.80
N PHE A 257 3.32 15.14 -6.63
CA PHE A 257 2.65 15.27 -7.91
C PHE A 257 1.23 14.72 -7.82
N SER A 258 0.24 15.55 -8.12
CA SER A 258 -1.17 15.16 -8.20
C SER A 258 -1.89 16.06 -9.20
N ASN A 259 -2.83 15.50 -9.97
CA ASN A 259 -3.64 16.24 -10.94
C ASN A 259 -2.81 17.15 -11.88
N GLY A 260 -1.69 16.63 -12.38
CA GLY A 260 -0.81 17.36 -13.31
C GLY A 260 -0.02 18.51 -12.67
N THR A 261 0.07 18.58 -11.34
CA THR A 261 0.72 19.69 -10.64
C THR A 261 1.72 19.18 -9.60
N TRP A 262 2.87 19.84 -9.51
CA TRP A 262 3.86 19.65 -8.45
C TRP A 262 3.62 20.62 -7.29
N VAL A 263 3.68 20.11 -6.07
CA VAL A 263 3.62 20.89 -4.83
C VAL A 263 4.76 20.46 -3.92
N ALA A 264 5.55 21.41 -3.42
CA ALA A 264 6.53 21.12 -2.37
C ALA A 264 5.79 21.00 -1.02
N LEU A 265 5.83 19.82 -0.42
CA LEU A 265 5.38 19.58 0.96
C LEU A 265 6.44 20.06 1.95
N VAL A 266 7.71 19.86 1.60
CA VAL A 266 8.88 20.38 2.31
C VAL A 266 9.81 20.99 1.28
N GLU A 267 10.16 22.26 1.44
CA GLU A 267 11.21 22.88 0.63
C GLU A 267 12.59 22.45 1.16
N PRO A 268 13.58 22.18 0.29
CA PRO A 268 14.89 21.70 0.71
C PRO A 268 15.64 22.76 1.51
N ILE A 269 16.38 22.32 2.52
CA ILE A 269 17.25 23.17 3.33
C ILE A 269 18.69 22.87 2.90
N LEU A 270 19.21 23.63 1.94
CA LEU A 270 20.52 23.36 1.32
C LEU A 270 21.71 23.35 2.28
N THR A 271 21.55 23.87 3.50
CA THR A 271 22.58 23.93 4.54
C THR A 271 22.48 22.83 5.60
N GLN A 272 21.39 22.05 5.60
CA GLN A 272 21.16 20.99 6.57
C GLN A 272 20.93 19.67 5.83
N SER A 273 21.38 18.58 6.44
CA SER A 273 21.01 17.28 5.90
C SER A 273 19.60 16.94 6.34
N TYR A 274 18.75 16.69 5.36
CA TYR A 274 17.42 16.11 5.52
C TYR A 274 17.27 15.18 4.33
N GLN A 275 17.17 13.87 4.56
CA GLN A 275 17.14 12.89 3.48
C GLN A 275 16.12 11.81 3.81
N ILE A 276 15.38 11.38 2.80
CA ILE A 276 14.42 10.27 2.90
C ILE A 276 14.92 9.12 2.03
N TYR A 277 15.40 8.06 2.68
CA TYR A 277 16.04 6.92 2.01
C TYR A 277 15.07 5.86 1.52
N SER A 278 13.90 5.75 2.17
CA SER A 278 12.92 4.71 1.85
C SER A 278 11.50 5.23 1.99
N MET A 279 10.59 4.68 1.20
CA MET A 279 9.14 4.89 1.32
C MET A 279 8.40 3.55 1.28
N LEU A 280 7.39 3.38 2.14
CA LEU A 280 6.58 2.17 2.23
C LEU A 280 5.11 2.52 2.41
N ASN A 281 4.23 1.98 1.56
CA ASN A 281 2.79 1.97 1.82
C ASN A 281 2.48 1.16 3.07
N TYR A 282 1.79 1.78 4.02
CA TYR A 282 1.45 1.19 5.30
C TYR A 282 0.05 1.64 5.73
N TYR A 283 -0.95 0.78 5.55
CA TYR A 283 -2.36 1.15 5.71
C TYR A 283 -2.75 2.38 4.86
N ASP A 284 -3.33 3.40 5.48
CA ASP A 284 -3.81 4.63 4.84
C ASP A 284 -2.73 5.68 4.59
N ARG A 285 -1.46 5.34 4.82
CA ARG A 285 -0.33 6.29 4.80
C ARG A 285 0.90 5.72 4.13
N ILE A 286 1.89 6.58 3.91
CA ILE A 286 3.27 6.20 3.58
C ILE A 286 4.16 6.46 4.78
N LEU A 287 5.02 5.50 5.09
CA LEU A 287 6.14 5.67 6.01
C LEU A 287 7.42 5.99 5.25
N MET A 288 8.20 6.94 5.76
CA MET A 288 9.38 7.49 5.10
C MET A 288 10.60 7.47 6.01
N GLY A 289 11.66 6.78 5.61
CA GLY A 289 12.86 6.59 6.43
C GLY A 289 13.80 7.79 6.39
N HIS A 290 14.01 8.45 7.53
CA HIS A 290 14.68 9.75 7.61
C HIS A 290 16.12 9.70 8.11
N TYR A 291 16.93 10.63 7.57
CA TYR A 291 18.22 11.07 8.10
C TYR A 291 18.18 12.58 8.37
N PRO A 292 18.64 13.06 9.55
CA PRO A 292 19.63 12.41 10.42
C PRO A 292 19.09 11.76 11.70
N THR A 293 17.77 11.65 11.85
CA THR A 293 17.18 11.12 13.09
C THR A 293 17.14 9.59 13.14
N GLY A 294 17.15 8.92 11.98
CA GLY A 294 16.85 7.48 11.89
C GLY A 294 15.40 7.15 12.22
N HIS A 295 14.53 8.18 12.32
CA HIS A 295 13.12 8.01 12.56
C HIS A 295 12.33 7.87 11.25
N LEU A 296 11.02 7.69 11.35
CA LEU A 296 10.10 7.66 10.22
C LEU A 296 9.26 8.94 10.18
N TYR A 297 9.03 9.49 8.99
CA TYR A 297 7.88 10.37 8.75
C TYR A 297 6.68 9.54 8.32
N GLU A 298 5.49 9.98 8.69
CA GLU A 298 4.23 9.55 8.06
C GLU A 298 3.67 10.64 7.15
N TYR A 299 3.13 10.22 6.01
CA TYR A 299 2.29 11.06 5.15
C TYR A 299 0.94 10.37 4.94
N ASP A 300 -0.15 11.01 5.35
CA ASP A 300 -1.51 10.48 5.30
C ASP A 300 -2.34 11.01 4.10
N GLY A 301 -1.72 11.80 3.23
CA GLY A 301 -2.40 12.53 2.13
C GLY A 301 -2.63 14.00 2.43
N HIS A 302 -2.48 14.42 3.69
CA HIS A 302 -2.72 15.79 4.14
C HIS A 302 -1.45 16.43 4.70
N GLU A 303 -0.79 15.79 5.66
CA GLU A 303 0.38 16.33 6.34
C GLU A 303 1.55 15.34 6.43
N LEU A 304 2.75 15.90 6.51
CA LEU A 304 3.97 15.14 6.78
C LEU A 304 4.33 15.30 8.26
N LYS A 305 4.32 14.19 9.01
CA LYS A 305 4.52 14.19 10.46
C LYS A 305 5.66 13.27 10.87
N LEU A 306 6.56 13.79 11.70
CA LEU A 306 7.66 12.98 12.25
C LEU A 306 7.13 12.06 13.35
N LEU A 307 7.41 10.77 13.24
CA LEU A 307 7.17 9.78 14.28
C LEU A 307 8.43 9.66 15.13
N GLU A 308 8.48 10.36 16.25
CA GLU A 308 9.60 10.28 17.20
C GLU A 308 9.78 8.85 17.73
N ASP A 309 11.04 8.42 17.88
CA ASP A 309 11.41 7.08 18.35
C ASP A 309 10.83 5.92 17.52
N TRP A 310 10.56 6.15 16.23
CA TRP A 310 10.14 5.11 15.28
C TRP A 310 11.19 4.93 14.19
N PRO A 311 11.99 3.84 14.18
CA PRO A 311 12.24 2.95 15.31
C PRO A 311 13.08 3.62 16.42
N PRO A 312 13.11 3.04 17.65
CA PRO A 312 13.90 3.54 18.76
C PRO A 312 15.39 3.54 18.47
N VAL A 313 16.16 4.27 19.28
CA VAL A 313 17.63 4.22 19.26
C VAL A 313 18.11 2.94 19.95
N LEU A 314 19.04 2.22 19.32
CA LEU A 314 19.69 1.06 19.93
C LEU A 314 20.39 1.48 21.25
N PRO A 315 20.13 0.80 22.39
CA PRO A 315 20.83 1.13 23.62
C PRO A 315 22.36 0.97 23.50
N GLY A 316 23.10 1.95 23.99
CA GLY A 316 24.57 1.94 23.99
C GLY A 316 25.23 2.51 22.74
N VAL A 317 24.48 3.14 21.82
CA VAL A 317 25.04 3.90 20.70
C VAL A 317 24.59 5.37 20.71
N SER A 318 25.29 6.21 19.96
CA SER A 318 24.90 7.61 19.78
C SER A 318 23.56 7.73 19.02
N PRO A 319 22.65 8.64 19.42
CA PRO A 319 21.40 8.90 18.69
C PRO A 319 21.60 9.77 17.45
N SER A 320 22.82 10.26 17.19
CA SER A 320 23.11 11.22 16.12
C SER A 320 23.31 10.55 14.77
N ALA A 321 22.99 11.28 13.68
CA ALA A 321 23.27 10.88 12.31
C ALA A 321 22.82 9.44 12.01
N ARG A 322 21.57 9.11 12.32
CA ARG A 322 20.98 7.82 11.99
C ARG A 322 20.23 7.93 10.66
N GLU A 323 20.27 6.88 9.84
CA GLU A 323 19.51 6.80 8.58
C GLU A 323 18.59 5.58 8.65
N ALA A 324 17.27 5.77 8.62
CA ALA A 324 16.34 4.66 8.38
C ALA A 324 16.31 4.38 6.87
N GLN A 325 17.03 3.34 6.44
CA GLN A 325 17.40 3.16 5.03
C GLN A 325 16.48 2.26 4.24
N THR A 326 15.81 1.36 4.96
CA THR A 326 15.01 0.30 4.39
C THR A 326 13.79 0.02 5.24
N LEU A 327 12.66 -0.19 4.59
CA LEU A 327 11.39 -0.59 5.17
C LEU A 327 10.82 -1.79 4.42
N MET A 328 10.19 -2.73 5.12
CA MET A 328 9.54 -3.89 4.51
C MET A 328 8.45 -4.46 5.41
N ILE A 329 7.46 -5.15 4.82
CA ILE A 329 6.45 -5.92 5.56
C ILE A 329 6.76 -7.41 5.44
N TYR A 330 6.89 -8.10 6.58
CA TYR A 330 7.18 -9.53 6.63
C TYR A 330 6.45 -10.19 7.80
N GLY A 331 5.65 -11.22 7.54
CA GLY A 331 4.78 -11.85 8.55
C GLY A 331 3.69 -10.93 9.10
N GLY A 332 3.28 -9.92 8.32
CA GLY A 332 2.33 -8.88 8.74
C GLY A 332 2.93 -7.75 9.59
N ASP A 333 4.24 -7.81 9.89
CA ASP A 333 4.93 -6.79 10.68
C ASP A 333 5.81 -5.89 9.83
N LEU A 334 5.96 -4.64 10.29
CA LEU A 334 6.87 -3.66 9.71
C LEU A 334 8.31 -3.93 10.20
N TYR A 335 9.26 -3.94 9.28
CA TYR A 335 10.69 -4.01 9.55
C TYR A 335 11.39 -2.73 9.10
N ALA A 336 12.35 -2.27 9.88
CA ALA A 336 13.19 -1.12 9.56
C ALA A 336 14.68 -1.45 9.72
N GLY A 337 15.48 -1.08 8.73
CA GLY A 337 16.94 -1.16 8.75
C GLY A 337 17.56 0.21 8.99
N VAL A 338 18.43 0.33 9.98
CA VAL A 338 18.97 1.64 10.44
C VAL A 338 20.50 1.65 10.47
N TRP A 339 21.07 2.66 9.85
CA TRP A 339 22.50 3.04 9.92
C TRP A 339 22.71 4.02 11.09
N PRO A 340 23.89 4.08 11.76
CA PRO A 340 25.20 3.54 11.37
C PRO A 340 25.63 2.21 11.97
N TRP A 341 24.76 1.56 12.74
CA TRP A 341 25.10 0.32 13.44
C TRP A 341 24.47 -0.94 12.81
N ALA A 342 23.82 -0.82 11.64
CA ALA A 342 23.08 -1.87 10.94
C ALA A 342 22.06 -2.58 11.84
N GLU A 343 21.23 -1.77 12.47
CA GLU A 343 20.12 -2.22 13.33
C GLU A 343 18.98 -2.73 12.45
N VAL A 344 18.39 -3.87 12.81
CA VAL A 344 17.11 -4.32 12.25
C VAL A 344 16.07 -4.33 13.37
N TRP A 345 15.01 -3.56 13.17
CA TRP A 345 13.88 -3.43 14.09
C TRP A 345 12.63 -4.05 13.49
N ARG A 346 11.77 -4.64 14.33
CA ARG A 346 10.44 -5.16 13.97
C ARG A 346 9.38 -4.44 14.79
N TYR A 347 8.40 -3.82 14.15
CA TYR A 347 7.22 -3.30 14.82
C TYR A 347 6.13 -4.36 14.81
N ASP A 348 5.81 -4.88 16.00
CA ASP A 348 4.71 -5.84 16.18
C ASP A 348 3.38 -5.09 16.20
N GLN A 349 2.62 -5.23 15.12
CA GLN A 349 1.35 -4.53 14.96
C GLN A 349 0.32 -4.87 16.04
N ASN A 350 0.29 -6.13 16.50
CA ASN A 350 -0.67 -6.55 17.52
C ASN A 350 -0.29 -6.02 18.91
N ALA A 351 1.01 -5.96 19.20
CA ALA A 351 1.51 -5.46 20.48
C ALA A 351 1.70 -3.93 20.50
N GLY A 352 1.68 -3.27 19.35
CA GLY A 352 1.88 -1.83 19.23
C GLY A 352 3.26 -1.37 19.69
N LYS A 353 4.30 -2.17 19.46
CA LYS A 353 5.66 -1.88 19.96
C LYS A 353 6.75 -2.33 19.01
N TRP A 354 7.86 -1.59 19.03
CA TRP A 354 9.11 -1.98 18.40
C TRP A 354 9.85 -3.03 19.23
N LEU A 355 10.40 -4.02 18.54
CA LEU A 355 11.24 -5.08 19.05
C LEU A 355 12.55 -5.05 18.28
N PHE A 356 13.67 -5.02 19.01
CA PHE A 356 14.98 -5.15 18.39
C PHE A 356 15.13 -6.57 17.86
N SER A 357 15.32 -6.71 16.54
CA SER A 357 15.49 -8.03 15.92
C SER A 357 16.95 -8.46 16.07
N ARG A 358 17.87 -7.70 15.46
CA ARG A 358 19.30 -8.01 15.46
C ARG A 358 20.13 -6.83 14.95
N ARG A 359 21.39 -6.79 15.37
CA ARG A 359 22.46 -6.05 14.67
C ARG A 359 23.11 -6.97 13.63
N MET A 360 23.21 -6.53 12.38
CA MET A 360 23.76 -7.38 11.30
C MET A 360 25.29 -7.54 11.33
N PHE A 361 25.94 -6.93 12.32
CA PHE A 361 27.37 -7.03 12.62
C PHE A 361 27.54 -7.28 14.12
N ASP A 362 28.53 -8.07 14.49
CA ASP A 362 28.91 -8.30 15.89
C ASP A 362 30.11 -7.44 16.34
N HIS A 363 30.70 -6.68 15.41
CA HIS A 363 31.87 -5.82 15.62
C HIS A 363 31.66 -4.41 15.06
N PRO A 364 32.35 -3.39 15.57
CA PRO A 364 33.00 -3.37 16.88
C PRO A 364 31.95 -3.42 18.00
N GLU A 365 32.38 -3.47 19.27
CA GLU A 365 31.46 -3.33 20.41
C GLU A 365 30.65 -2.02 20.32
N LEU A 366 29.42 -2.04 20.84
CA LEU A 366 28.57 -0.85 20.88
C LEU A 366 29.19 0.21 21.79
N THR A 367 29.11 1.46 21.35
CA THR A 367 29.60 2.61 22.11
C THR A 367 28.87 3.88 21.68
N ASP A 368 28.59 4.75 22.64
CA ASP A 368 28.02 6.09 22.45
C ASP A 368 29.10 7.18 22.30
N LYS A 369 30.37 6.83 22.47
CA LYS A 369 31.51 7.75 22.40
C LYS A 369 31.84 8.20 20.97
N VAL A 370 31.39 7.44 19.97
CA VAL A 370 31.51 7.77 18.54
C VAL A 370 30.15 7.58 17.89
N VAL A 371 29.94 8.23 16.75
CA VAL A 371 28.68 8.09 16.01
C VAL A 371 28.73 6.83 15.15
N HIS A 372 29.87 6.59 14.48
CA HIS A 372 30.00 5.51 13.51
C HIS A 372 30.95 4.41 14.02
N PRO A 373 30.70 3.12 13.67
CA PRO A 373 31.69 2.06 13.78
C PRO A 373 33.05 2.46 13.19
N TYR A 374 34.12 2.16 13.93
CA TYR A 374 35.52 2.42 13.53
C TYR A 374 35.86 3.88 13.23
N GLU A 375 35.11 4.84 13.77
CA GLU A 375 35.29 6.27 13.47
C GLU A 375 36.69 6.80 13.84
N ASN A 376 37.23 6.42 15.00
CA ASN A 376 38.53 6.92 15.47
C ASN A 376 39.68 6.32 14.65
N GLU A 377 39.59 5.04 14.35
CA GLU A 377 40.53 4.31 13.51
C GLU A 377 40.53 4.88 12.09
N THR A 378 39.35 5.20 11.55
CA THR A 378 39.22 5.82 10.23
C THR A 378 39.81 7.24 10.22
N LYS A 379 39.55 8.06 11.25
CA LYS A 379 40.13 9.42 11.40
C LYS A 379 41.66 9.44 11.38
N ALA A 380 42.29 8.36 11.85
CA ALA A 380 43.75 8.27 11.86
C ALA A 380 44.37 8.13 10.46
N VAL A 381 43.58 7.70 9.46
CA VAL A 381 44.09 7.29 8.14
C VAL A 381 43.33 7.88 6.94
N ALA A 382 42.18 8.55 7.15
CA ALA A 382 41.36 9.12 6.10
C ALA A 382 40.60 10.38 6.55
N ASP A 383 40.37 11.31 5.62
CA ASP A 383 39.63 12.56 5.88
C ASP A 383 38.14 12.31 6.16
N MET A 384 37.54 11.31 5.52
CA MET A 384 36.15 10.92 5.72
C MET A 384 36.07 9.84 6.80
N TYR A 385 35.62 10.23 8.00
CA TYR A 385 35.67 9.36 9.18
C TYR A 385 34.52 8.34 9.28
N ASN A 386 33.45 8.49 8.51
CA ASN A 386 32.26 7.62 8.59
C ASN A 386 32.19 6.54 7.50
N LEU A 387 33.32 6.26 6.83
CA LEU A 387 33.41 5.31 5.73
C LEU A 387 32.94 3.90 6.12
N TRP A 388 33.30 3.44 7.31
CA TRP A 388 33.01 2.10 7.82
C TRP A 388 31.73 1.99 8.65
N GLY A 389 30.86 3.02 8.59
CA GLY A 389 29.50 2.90 9.13
C GLY A 389 28.74 1.74 8.47
N GLN A 390 27.95 1.02 9.25
CA GLN A 390 27.33 -0.25 8.89
C GLN A 390 25.89 -0.04 8.43
N ARG A 391 25.61 -0.36 7.16
CA ARG A 391 24.29 -0.18 6.52
C ARG A 391 23.51 -1.48 6.49
N VAL A 392 22.19 -1.35 6.53
CA VAL A 392 21.24 -2.33 6.00
C VAL A 392 20.68 -1.72 4.72
N THR A 393 21.14 -2.20 3.57
CA THR A 393 20.91 -1.54 2.28
C THR A 393 19.67 -2.03 1.54
N SER A 394 19.20 -3.23 1.87
CA SER A 394 17.99 -3.80 1.25
C SER A 394 17.29 -4.76 2.21
N LEU A 395 15.96 -4.70 2.16
CA LEU A 395 15.05 -5.68 2.77
C LEU A 395 14.12 -6.17 1.65
N ILE A 396 14.19 -7.46 1.32
CA ILE A 396 13.41 -8.05 0.23
C ILE A 396 12.78 -9.36 0.68
N THR A 397 11.47 -9.49 0.55
CA THR A 397 10.79 -10.76 0.83
C THR A 397 10.72 -11.63 -0.42
N MET A 398 11.12 -12.89 -0.31
CA MET A 398 10.90 -13.90 -1.34
C MET A 398 10.54 -15.23 -0.70
N HIS A 399 9.49 -15.87 -1.22
CA HIS A 399 8.94 -17.11 -0.69
C HIS A 399 8.65 -17.00 0.81
N ASP A 400 9.38 -17.71 1.65
CA ASP A 400 9.21 -17.74 3.10
C ASP A 400 10.31 -17.00 3.87
N SER A 401 11.05 -16.12 3.19
CA SER A 401 12.26 -15.50 3.73
C SER A 401 12.31 -14.01 3.45
N LEU A 402 12.90 -13.27 4.40
CA LEU A 402 13.36 -11.89 4.22
C LEU A 402 14.88 -11.91 3.98
N TYR A 403 15.31 -11.33 2.86
CA TYR A 403 16.70 -11.16 2.51
C TYR A 403 17.17 -9.77 2.93
N ILE A 404 18.34 -9.72 3.57
CA ILE A 404 18.90 -8.53 4.20
C ILE A 404 20.33 -8.37 3.67
N SER A 405 20.65 -7.26 3.02
CA SER A 405 22.03 -6.96 2.62
C SER A 405 22.67 -5.87 3.46
N THR A 406 23.99 -5.94 3.57
CA THR A 406 24.80 -5.00 4.32
C THR A 406 25.76 -4.23 3.42
N SER A 407 26.22 -3.07 3.88
CA SER A 407 27.22 -2.28 3.16
C SER A 407 28.03 -1.38 4.10
N SER A 408 29.22 -0.99 3.66
CA SER A 408 29.90 0.22 4.14
C SER A 408 29.18 1.47 3.58
N LYS A 409 29.63 2.69 3.92
CA LYS A 409 28.96 3.93 3.46
C LYS A 409 28.76 4.00 1.95
N SER A 410 29.75 3.56 1.17
CA SER A 410 29.74 3.68 -0.29
C SER A 410 30.24 2.44 -1.02
N GLY A 411 30.36 1.29 -0.34
CA GLY A 411 30.74 0.02 -0.97
C GLY A 411 32.15 -0.02 -1.58
N PHE A 412 33.04 0.87 -1.15
CA PHE A 412 34.38 1.05 -1.71
C PHE A 412 35.29 -0.18 -1.49
N ALA A 413 36.33 -0.29 -2.31
CA ALA A 413 37.35 -1.32 -2.17
C ALA A 413 38.18 -1.12 -0.90
N HIS A 414 38.48 -2.20 -0.20
CA HIS A 414 39.36 -2.13 0.97
C HIS A 414 40.79 -1.75 0.56
N GLU A 415 41.39 -0.80 1.28
CA GLU A 415 42.77 -0.34 1.08
C GLU A 415 43.62 -0.75 2.29
N SER A 416 44.93 -0.98 2.08
CA SER A 416 45.85 -1.42 3.13
C SER A 416 45.96 -0.48 4.33
N LYS A 417 45.63 0.81 4.16
CA LYS A 417 45.55 1.78 5.27
C LYS A 417 44.45 1.49 6.29
N PHE A 418 43.50 0.59 5.97
CA PHE A 418 42.42 0.15 6.86
C PHE A 418 42.70 -1.24 7.47
N ASP A 419 43.96 -1.52 7.84
CA ASP A 419 44.40 -2.82 8.37
C ASP A 419 43.73 -3.22 9.69
N PHE A 420 43.20 -2.26 10.45
CA PHE A 420 42.35 -2.48 11.62
C PHE A 420 41.06 -3.26 11.33
N LEU A 421 40.62 -3.29 10.06
CA LEU A 421 39.47 -4.05 9.59
C LEU A 421 39.91 -5.08 8.55
N SER A 422 39.97 -6.36 8.92
CA SER A 422 40.45 -7.44 8.07
C SER A 422 39.77 -8.79 8.40
N GLY A 423 40.00 -9.79 7.55
CA GLY A 423 39.43 -11.14 7.71
C GLY A 423 37.91 -11.15 7.72
N GLU A 424 37.30 -12.00 8.56
CA GLU A 424 35.85 -12.15 8.66
C GLU A 424 35.12 -10.82 8.92
N ARG A 425 35.73 -9.92 9.71
CA ARG A 425 35.13 -8.60 10.00
C ARG A 425 34.95 -7.72 8.77
N LEU A 426 35.87 -7.83 7.81
CA LEU A 426 35.75 -7.14 6.54
C LEU A 426 34.69 -7.82 5.65
N GLU A 427 34.63 -9.14 5.68
CA GLU A 427 33.69 -9.95 4.88
C GLU A 427 32.23 -9.82 5.32
N ASP A 428 31.96 -9.28 6.50
CA ASP A 428 30.61 -8.94 6.94
C ASP A 428 30.03 -7.73 6.19
N TYR A 429 30.87 -6.85 5.65
CA TYR A 429 30.41 -5.75 4.79
C TYR A 429 30.11 -6.25 3.38
N GLY A 430 28.90 -6.08 2.87
CA GLY A 430 28.51 -6.67 1.58
C GLY A 430 27.99 -8.10 1.72
N ARG A 431 27.67 -8.53 2.95
CA ARG A 431 27.03 -9.82 3.22
C ARG A 431 25.54 -9.75 2.92
N VAL A 432 24.99 -10.87 2.42
CA VAL A 432 23.55 -11.11 2.30
C VAL A 432 23.14 -12.16 3.33
N TYR A 433 22.06 -11.89 4.05
CA TYR A 433 21.48 -12.79 5.03
C TYR A 433 20.09 -13.22 4.59
N ARG A 434 19.74 -14.49 4.81
CA ARG A 434 18.38 -15.02 4.69
C ARG A 434 17.79 -15.18 6.09
N MET A 435 16.76 -14.39 6.39
CA MET A 435 15.97 -14.48 7.61
C MET A 435 14.65 -15.22 7.32
N LYS A 436 14.54 -16.47 7.77
CA LYS A 436 13.42 -17.37 7.49
C LYS A 436 12.51 -17.51 8.71
N GLN A 437 11.19 -17.44 8.49
CA GLN A 437 10.19 -17.78 9.51
C GLN A 437 8.96 -18.46 8.87
N PRO A 438 8.24 -19.32 9.60
CA PRO A 438 6.99 -19.89 9.08
C PRO A 438 5.90 -18.80 8.95
N GLY A 439 4.85 -19.08 8.17
CA GLY A 439 3.72 -18.17 8.07
C GLY A 439 3.92 -17.01 7.11
N GLN A 440 4.88 -17.10 6.18
CA GLN A 440 5.01 -16.18 5.06
C GLN A 440 5.06 -16.97 3.75
N LEU A 441 4.23 -16.58 2.79
CA LEU A 441 4.30 -16.98 1.40
C LEU A 441 4.32 -15.74 0.53
N THR A 442 5.43 -15.53 -0.16
CA THR A 442 5.62 -14.42 -1.09
C THR A 442 5.98 -14.97 -2.47
N VAL A 443 5.11 -14.74 -3.45
CA VAL A 443 5.31 -15.23 -4.83
C VAL A 443 5.14 -14.11 -5.82
N PRO A 444 5.93 -14.07 -6.90
CA PRO A 444 5.66 -13.13 -7.97
C PRO A 444 4.37 -13.53 -8.67
N THR A 445 3.71 -12.52 -9.23
CA THR A 445 2.67 -12.73 -10.20
C THR A 445 3.08 -12.06 -11.51
N SER A 446 2.27 -12.20 -12.55
CA SER A 446 2.48 -11.47 -13.80
C SER A 446 1.23 -10.68 -14.11
N TRP A 447 1.44 -9.47 -14.64
CA TRP A 447 0.36 -8.62 -15.08
C TRP A 447 -0.51 -9.34 -16.11
N GLN A 448 -1.81 -9.30 -15.88
CA GLN A 448 -2.83 -9.78 -16.81
C GLN A 448 -3.95 -8.75 -16.81
N SER A 449 -4.35 -8.30 -18.00
CA SER A 449 -5.49 -7.39 -18.13
C SER A 449 -6.79 -8.13 -17.82
N GLY A 450 -7.69 -7.45 -17.09
CA GLY A 450 -9.01 -7.95 -16.75
C GLY A 450 -9.08 -8.75 -15.44
N PRO A 451 -10.22 -9.44 -15.20
CA PRO A 451 -10.48 -10.13 -13.94
C PRO A 451 -9.48 -11.24 -13.62
N ARG A 452 -8.95 -11.23 -12.40
CA ARG A 452 -8.06 -12.26 -11.85
C ARG A 452 -8.68 -12.87 -10.59
N ARG A 453 -8.73 -14.20 -10.56
CA ARG A 453 -9.25 -14.95 -9.42
C ARG A 453 -8.12 -15.49 -8.55
N PHE A 454 -8.15 -15.18 -7.26
CA PHE A 454 -7.24 -15.73 -6.26
C PHE A 454 -7.99 -16.56 -5.23
N THR A 455 -7.37 -17.65 -4.79
CA THR A 455 -7.83 -18.43 -3.63
C THR A 455 -6.70 -18.58 -2.62
N PHE A 456 -6.97 -18.24 -1.36
CA PHE A 456 -6.04 -18.36 -0.24
C PHE A 456 -6.61 -19.34 0.77
N GLU A 457 -5.77 -20.25 1.23
CA GLU A 457 -6.19 -21.26 2.20
C GLU A 457 -5.18 -21.40 3.33
N LEU A 458 -5.70 -21.44 4.54
CA LEU A 458 -5.00 -21.83 5.76
C LEU A 458 -5.64 -23.13 6.25
N LEU A 459 -4.92 -24.24 6.11
CA LEU A 459 -5.26 -25.51 6.73
C LEU A 459 -4.35 -25.72 7.93
N ASP A 460 -4.72 -26.64 8.82
CA ASP A 460 -3.94 -26.92 10.03
C ASP A 460 -2.47 -27.31 9.76
N ASP A 461 -2.17 -27.89 8.58
CA ASP A 461 -0.83 -28.38 8.22
C ASP A 461 -0.13 -27.61 7.09
N ARG A 462 -0.78 -26.58 6.50
CA ARG A 462 -0.23 -25.84 5.35
C ARG A 462 -0.96 -24.52 5.05
N MET A 463 -0.28 -23.65 4.33
CA MET A 463 -0.83 -22.47 3.66
C MET A 463 -0.71 -22.63 2.15
N ARG A 464 -1.70 -22.16 1.39
CA ARG A 464 -1.73 -22.25 -0.08
C ARG A 464 -2.25 -20.98 -0.73
N ILE A 465 -1.75 -20.70 -1.93
CA ILE A 465 -2.26 -19.66 -2.82
C ILE A 465 -2.54 -20.30 -4.19
N PHE A 466 -3.72 -20.03 -4.75
CA PHE A 466 -4.08 -20.38 -6.11
C PHE A 466 -4.41 -19.13 -6.91
N GLU A 467 -4.08 -19.17 -8.20
CA GLU A 467 -4.56 -18.22 -9.21
C GLU A 467 -5.38 -19.00 -10.24
N GLY A 468 -6.67 -18.68 -10.35
CA GLY A 468 -7.64 -19.56 -11.01
C GLY A 468 -7.64 -20.94 -10.35
N GLU A 469 -7.34 -21.99 -11.13
CA GLU A 469 -7.22 -23.37 -10.64
C GLU A 469 -5.76 -23.78 -10.36
N LYS A 470 -4.78 -22.92 -10.68
CA LYS A 470 -3.34 -23.24 -10.56
C LYS A 470 -2.86 -22.97 -9.14
N LEU A 471 -2.30 -23.97 -8.48
CA LEU A 471 -1.53 -23.78 -7.24
C LEU A 471 -0.24 -23.00 -7.57
N VAL A 472 -0.12 -21.77 -7.06
CA VAL A 472 1.06 -20.91 -7.30
C VAL A 472 2.03 -20.92 -6.12
N ALA A 473 1.56 -21.17 -4.90
CA ALA A 473 2.41 -21.22 -3.72
C ALA A 473 1.87 -22.21 -2.67
N GLN A 474 2.78 -22.89 -1.96
CA GLN A 474 2.43 -23.61 -0.74
C GLN A 474 3.60 -23.61 0.26
N GLN A 475 3.26 -23.59 1.55
CA GLN A 475 4.20 -23.83 2.65
C GLN A 475 3.57 -24.85 3.58
N LYS A 476 4.36 -25.81 4.06
CA LYS A 476 3.96 -26.73 5.13
C LYS A 476 4.23 -26.06 6.49
N LEU A 477 3.24 -26.03 7.38
CA LEU A 477 3.36 -25.45 8.72
C LEU A 477 2.28 -26.00 9.64
N ALA A 478 2.59 -26.20 10.92
CA ALA A 478 1.61 -26.64 11.91
C ALA A 478 0.84 -25.43 12.48
N VAL A 479 -0.21 -24.99 11.81
CA VAL A 479 -0.93 -23.75 12.11
C VAL A 479 -1.48 -23.75 13.53
N SER A 480 -2.09 -24.83 14.01
CA SER A 480 -2.58 -24.92 15.40
C SER A 480 -1.51 -24.74 16.47
N THR A 481 -0.22 -24.93 16.13
CA THR A 481 0.90 -24.69 17.05
C THR A 481 1.47 -23.28 16.96
N LEU A 482 1.22 -22.59 15.85
CA LEU A 482 1.76 -21.27 15.53
C LEU A 482 0.75 -20.14 15.78
N LEU A 483 -0.53 -20.48 15.75
CA LEU A 483 -1.65 -19.57 15.86
C LEU A 483 -2.46 -19.92 17.12
N ASN A 484 -2.38 -19.08 18.16
CA ASN A 484 -3.24 -19.24 19.33
C ASN A 484 -4.55 -18.41 19.23
N ARG A 485 -4.82 -17.81 18.06
CA ARG A 485 -5.96 -16.94 17.81
C ARG A 485 -6.87 -17.52 16.75
N GLU A 486 -8.16 -17.61 17.03
CA GLU A 486 -9.11 -18.12 16.04
C GLU A 486 -9.46 -17.02 15.03
N PRO A 487 -9.38 -17.26 13.71
CA PRO A 487 -9.88 -16.32 12.70
C PRO A 487 -11.39 -16.07 12.87
N LYS A 488 -11.81 -14.81 12.97
CA LYS A 488 -13.23 -14.46 13.21
C LYS A 488 -13.83 -13.49 12.20
N ARG A 489 -13.05 -12.49 11.79
CA ARG A 489 -13.53 -11.39 10.95
C ARG A 489 -12.56 -11.12 9.82
N ILE A 490 -13.09 -10.94 8.61
CA ILE A 490 -12.32 -10.57 7.43
C ILE A 490 -12.65 -9.12 7.03
N VAL A 491 -11.63 -8.38 6.62
CA VAL A 491 -11.71 -7.03 6.05
C VAL A 491 -11.16 -7.10 4.64
N TRP A 492 -11.91 -6.60 3.67
CA TRP A 492 -11.58 -6.67 2.25
C TRP A 492 -10.96 -5.35 1.75
N GLY A 493 -9.97 -5.45 0.87
CA GLY A 493 -9.39 -4.32 0.15
C GLY A 493 -8.62 -3.28 1.00
N ARG A 494 -8.35 -3.60 2.27
CA ARG A 494 -7.64 -2.73 3.23
C ARG A 494 -6.74 -3.57 4.11
N GLY A 495 -5.61 -2.99 4.51
CA GLY A 495 -4.67 -3.65 5.39
C GLY A 495 -3.26 -3.06 5.33
N VAL A 496 -2.30 -3.79 5.90
CA VAL A 496 -0.92 -3.38 6.08
C VAL A 496 -0.21 -2.96 4.78
N TYR A 497 -0.62 -3.50 3.62
CA TYR A 497 -0.04 -3.17 2.31
C TYR A 497 -0.65 -1.93 1.65
N GLY A 498 -1.62 -1.29 2.30
CA GLY A 498 -2.37 -0.18 1.77
C GLY A 498 -3.72 -0.55 1.19
N LYS A 499 -4.46 0.44 0.69
CA LYS A 499 -5.77 0.24 0.04
C LYS A 499 -5.60 -0.51 -1.29
N LEU A 500 -6.52 -1.41 -1.61
CA LEU A 500 -6.59 -2.08 -2.92
C LEU A 500 -6.72 -1.05 -4.05
N ALA A 501 -5.82 -1.13 -5.03
CA ALA A 501 -5.93 -0.38 -6.28
C ALA A 501 -6.54 -1.28 -7.36
N GLY A 502 -7.87 -1.29 -7.44
CA GLY A 502 -8.64 -2.11 -8.39
C GLY A 502 -10.07 -2.35 -7.90
N ASP A 503 -10.89 -2.93 -8.78
CA ASP A 503 -12.27 -3.27 -8.50
C ASP A 503 -12.36 -4.71 -7.95
N LEU A 504 -12.90 -4.84 -6.74
CA LEU A 504 -13.24 -6.13 -6.16
C LEU A 504 -14.58 -6.61 -6.74
N LEU A 505 -14.52 -7.45 -7.78
CA LEU A 505 -15.68 -7.90 -8.54
C LEU A 505 -16.52 -8.93 -7.79
N SER A 506 -15.85 -9.86 -7.10
CA SER A 506 -16.49 -10.82 -6.21
C SER A 506 -15.55 -11.23 -5.09
N HIS A 507 -16.11 -11.62 -3.95
CA HIS A 507 -15.36 -12.15 -2.82
C HIS A 507 -16.20 -13.10 -2.00
N GLN A 508 -15.55 -14.09 -1.38
CA GLN A 508 -16.16 -15.05 -0.48
C GLN A 508 -15.13 -15.55 0.53
N SER A 509 -15.54 -15.75 1.76
CA SER A 509 -14.76 -16.43 2.78
C SER A 509 -15.61 -17.39 3.61
N ASN A 510 -14.98 -18.43 4.17
CA ASN A 510 -15.58 -19.24 5.22
C ASN A 510 -15.84 -18.45 6.52
N LEU A 511 -15.32 -17.22 6.63
CA LEU A 511 -15.59 -16.27 7.72
C LEU A 511 -16.74 -15.29 7.41
N ASP A 512 -17.26 -15.27 6.17
CA ASP A 512 -18.33 -14.33 5.82
C ASP A 512 -19.58 -14.62 6.64
N GLN A 513 -20.02 -13.60 7.37
CA GLN A 513 -21.26 -13.65 8.12
C GLN A 513 -22.37 -12.94 7.37
N ARG A 514 -23.57 -13.55 7.36
CA ARG A 514 -24.78 -12.87 6.91
C ARG A 514 -24.93 -11.57 7.69
N VAL A 515 -25.16 -10.47 6.97
CA VAL A 515 -25.47 -9.18 7.57
C VAL A 515 -26.90 -9.25 8.09
N VAL A 516 -27.07 -9.19 9.40
CA VAL A 516 -28.37 -9.14 10.07
C VAL A 516 -28.34 -7.95 11.00
N GLY A 517 -29.08 -6.90 10.64
CA GLY A 517 -29.08 -5.66 11.39
C GLY A 517 -30.43 -4.96 11.39
N ALA A 518 -30.51 -3.89 12.19
CA ALA A 518 -31.71 -3.08 12.32
C ALA A 518 -31.37 -1.58 12.38
N TYR A 519 -32.35 -0.76 11.96
CA TYR A 519 -32.24 0.69 12.02
C TYR A 519 -32.28 1.19 13.46
N LEU A 520 -31.46 2.22 13.74
CA LEU A 520 -31.46 2.94 15.01
C LEU A 520 -31.74 4.42 14.74
N ASN A 521 -32.74 4.97 15.43
CA ASN A 521 -33.15 6.35 15.29
C ASN A 521 -32.82 7.11 16.60
N PHE A 522 -31.82 7.99 16.56
CA PHE A 522 -31.39 8.77 17.73
C PHE A 522 -32.52 9.62 18.31
N GLY A 523 -33.35 10.25 17.47
CA GLY A 523 -34.47 11.07 17.94
C GLY A 523 -35.46 10.27 18.80
N ARG A 524 -35.78 9.03 18.41
CA ARG A 524 -36.59 8.12 19.25
C ARG A 524 -35.84 7.61 20.46
N LEU A 525 -34.55 7.32 20.32
CA LEU A 525 -33.71 6.81 21.41
C LEU A 525 -33.56 7.85 22.54
N PHE A 526 -33.45 9.12 22.19
CA PHE A 526 -33.23 10.24 23.11
C PHE A 526 -34.51 10.95 23.54
N ALA A 527 -35.69 10.54 23.05
CA ALA A 527 -36.96 11.20 23.32
C ALA A 527 -37.30 11.37 24.82
N SER A 528 -36.75 10.51 25.68
CA SER A 528 -36.96 10.55 27.13
C SER A 528 -35.70 10.90 27.95
N THR A 529 -34.57 11.15 27.28
CA THR A 529 -33.29 11.45 27.94
C THR A 529 -33.14 12.95 28.14
N LYS A 530 -32.55 13.35 29.28
CA LYS A 530 -32.37 14.74 29.71
C LYS A 530 -30.91 15.11 29.96
N SER A 531 -30.01 14.13 29.96
CA SER A 531 -28.57 14.31 30.19
C SER A 531 -27.72 13.46 29.25
N ILE A 532 -26.44 13.79 29.13
CA ILE A 532 -25.46 13.02 28.35
C ILE A 532 -25.35 11.59 28.89
N ASP A 533 -25.31 11.42 30.22
CA ASP A 533 -25.23 10.09 30.86
C ASP A 533 -26.43 9.21 30.51
N GLU A 534 -27.64 9.79 30.47
CA GLU A 534 -28.85 9.09 30.05
C GLU A 534 -28.82 8.74 28.55
N LYS A 535 -28.33 9.63 27.68
CA LYS A 535 -28.13 9.36 26.25
C LYS A 535 -27.14 8.20 26.03
N GLN A 536 -25.99 8.24 26.73
CA GLN A 536 -24.99 7.17 26.68
C GLN A 536 -25.56 5.83 27.19
N ALA A 537 -26.31 5.84 28.29
CA ALA A 537 -26.98 4.66 28.81
C ALA A 537 -28.01 4.09 27.83
N ALA A 538 -28.78 4.95 27.15
CA ALA A 538 -29.74 4.55 26.14
C ALA A 538 -29.05 3.86 24.94
N ILE A 539 -27.91 4.39 24.48
CA ILE A 539 -27.09 3.75 23.43
C ILE A 539 -26.61 2.37 23.88
N ARG A 540 -26.00 2.25 25.07
CA ARG A 540 -25.51 0.95 25.58
C ARG A 540 -26.64 -0.07 25.66
N SER A 541 -27.79 0.31 26.24
CA SER A 541 -28.98 -0.53 26.35
C SER A 541 -29.56 -0.93 24.99
N ALA A 542 -29.52 -0.04 23.99
CA ALA A 542 -29.90 -0.39 22.63
C ALA A 542 -28.95 -1.45 22.05
N LEU A 543 -27.64 -1.24 22.12
CA LEU A 543 -26.65 -2.16 21.56
C LEU A 543 -26.64 -3.52 22.27
N ASP A 544 -26.85 -3.57 23.59
CA ASP A 544 -27.04 -4.82 24.34
C ASP A 544 -28.25 -5.60 23.80
N ARG A 545 -29.35 -4.90 23.45
CA ARG A 545 -30.52 -5.53 22.82
C ARG A 545 -30.21 -6.05 21.41
N PHE A 546 -29.41 -5.33 20.62
CA PHE A 546 -28.95 -5.84 19.33
C PHE A 546 -28.20 -7.17 19.48
N GLN A 547 -27.22 -7.20 20.38
CA GLN A 547 -26.40 -8.39 20.62
C GLN A 547 -27.23 -9.57 21.16
N SER A 548 -28.10 -9.32 22.14
CA SER A 548 -29.01 -10.35 22.68
C SER A 548 -30.00 -10.89 21.64
N SER A 549 -30.37 -10.07 20.64
CA SER A 549 -31.23 -10.44 19.51
C SER A 549 -30.47 -11.10 18.35
N LYS A 550 -29.15 -11.34 18.50
CA LYS A 550 -28.29 -11.93 17.47
C LYS A 550 -28.14 -11.08 16.19
N PHE A 551 -28.39 -9.77 16.27
CA PHE A 551 -27.94 -8.86 15.24
C PHE A 551 -26.43 -8.70 15.30
N ASN A 552 -25.79 -8.55 14.14
CA ASN A 552 -24.36 -8.26 14.00
C ASN A 552 -24.10 -6.91 13.30
N SER A 553 -25.16 -6.11 13.08
CA SER A 553 -25.06 -4.81 12.42
C SER A 553 -26.11 -3.82 12.93
N VAL A 554 -25.74 -2.55 13.01
CA VAL A 554 -26.57 -1.42 13.44
C VAL A 554 -26.58 -0.37 12.32
N TYR A 555 -27.77 0.15 12.00
CA TYR A 555 -27.94 1.16 10.95
C TYR A 555 -28.44 2.48 11.55
N PRO A 556 -27.55 3.28 12.19
CA PRO A 556 -27.96 4.54 12.81
C PRO A 556 -28.23 5.60 11.74
N TYR A 557 -29.40 6.23 11.78
CA TYR A 557 -29.67 7.44 10.99
C TYR A 557 -28.81 8.59 11.49
N VAL A 558 -27.75 8.92 10.76
CA VAL A 558 -26.83 10.03 11.09
C VAL A 558 -27.26 11.35 10.48
N THR A 559 -28.08 11.31 9.42
CA THR A 559 -28.87 12.46 8.96
C THR A 559 -30.37 12.16 9.01
N THR A 560 -31.17 13.21 9.01
CA THR A 560 -32.63 13.15 9.12
C THR A 560 -33.28 13.57 7.80
N THR A 561 -34.55 13.23 7.62
CA THR A 561 -35.30 13.67 6.44
C THR A 561 -35.61 15.17 6.42
N SER A 562 -35.27 15.94 7.46
CA SER A 562 -35.32 17.41 7.44
C SER A 562 -34.01 18.05 7.00
N GLY A 563 -32.98 17.26 6.70
CA GLY A 563 -31.65 17.74 6.37
C GLY A 563 -30.77 18.10 7.57
N ALA A 564 -31.16 17.71 8.79
CA ALA A 564 -30.34 17.88 9.99
C ALA A 564 -29.46 16.65 10.26
N ALA A 565 -28.38 16.83 11.01
CA ALA A 565 -27.40 15.80 11.37
C ALA A 565 -27.45 15.43 12.87
N TRP A 566 -26.93 14.26 13.21
CA TRP A 566 -26.66 13.81 14.58
C TRP A 566 -25.17 13.89 14.96
N TYR A 567 -24.37 14.47 14.07
CA TYR A 567 -22.94 14.69 14.21
C TYR A 567 -22.63 16.17 13.94
N SER A 568 -21.51 16.66 14.45
CA SER A 568 -21.01 17.98 14.05
C SER A 568 -20.65 17.93 12.57
N SER A 569 -21.07 18.93 11.79
CA SER A 569 -20.72 19.07 10.37
C SER A 569 -20.41 20.52 10.04
N GLU A 570 -19.46 20.76 9.15
CA GLU A 570 -19.15 22.07 8.58
C GLU A 570 -20.14 22.45 7.46
N LEU A 571 -20.78 21.45 6.84
CA LEU A 571 -21.70 21.60 5.72
C LEU A 571 -23.18 21.58 6.15
N ILE A 572 -23.52 20.76 7.16
CA ILE A 572 -24.89 20.63 7.70
C ILE A 572 -25.00 21.44 9.00
N GLU A 573 -25.74 22.55 8.94
CA GLU A 573 -25.81 23.50 10.06
C GLU A 573 -26.61 22.99 11.27
N GLU A 574 -27.70 22.25 11.04
CA GLU A 574 -28.59 21.82 12.10
C GLU A 574 -28.10 20.49 12.68
N ASN A 575 -27.54 20.53 13.89
CA ASN A 575 -27.15 19.35 14.67
C ASN A 575 -28.16 19.10 15.80
N HIS A 576 -28.76 17.91 15.82
CA HIS A 576 -29.75 17.48 16.83
C HIS A 576 -29.12 16.98 18.15
N SER A 577 -27.79 16.81 18.21
CA SER A 577 -27.04 16.49 19.43
C SER A 577 -25.75 17.32 19.52
N PRO A 578 -25.82 18.65 19.62
CA PRO A 578 -24.65 19.52 19.63
C PRO A 578 -23.85 19.43 20.94
N ASP A 579 -24.48 18.97 22.02
CA ASP A 579 -23.90 18.78 23.35
C ASP A 579 -23.10 17.48 23.47
N PHE A 580 -23.27 16.54 22.54
CA PHE A 580 -22.73 15.19 22.65
C PHE A 580 -22.58 14.54 21.28
N ASP A 581 -21.35 14.13 20.94
CA ASP A 581 -21.07 13.32 19.77
C ASP A 581 -21.56 11.88 19.97
N CYS A 582 -22.86 11.71 19.74
CA CYS A 582 -23.55 10.45 19.91
C CYS A 582 -23.17 9.39 18.86
N VAL A 583 -22.66 9.82 17.70
CA VAL A 583 -22.22 8.92 16.63
C VAL A 583 -20.90 8.26 16.99
N SER A 584 -19.89 9.05 17.39
CA SER A 584 -18.61 8.52 17.85
C SER A 584 -18.80 7.53 19.00
N TYR A 585 -19.59 7.92 20.01
CA TYR A 585 -19.88 7.06 21.16
C TYR A 585 -20.61 5.76 20.76
N LEU A 586 -21.58 5.83 19.83
CA LEU A 586 -22.27 4.63 19.34
C LEU A 586 -21.31 3.68 18.63
N ILE A 587 -20.41 4.20 17.78
CA ILE A 587 -19.42 3.38 17.06
C ILE A 587 -18.48 2.68 18.04
N GLU A 588 -17.97 3.41 19.03
CA GLU A 588 -17.11 2.85 20.09
C GLU A 588 -17.82 1.71 20.84
N GLN A 589 -19.06 1.95 21.28
CA GLN A 589 -19.82 0.98 22.06
C GLN A 589 -20.31 -0.21 21.23
N ALA A 590 -20.54 -0.03 19.92
CA ALA A 590 -20.88 -1.11 19.00
C ALA A 590 -19.67 -2.01 18.76
N ARG A 591 -18.48 -1.43 18.56
CA ARG A 591 -17.23 -2.17 18.41
C ARG A 591 -16.93 -3.05 19.62
N ALA A 592 -17.14 -2.53 20.83
CA ALA A 592 -16.99 -3.30 22.07
C ALA A 592 -17.93 -4.52 22.19
N ARG A 593 -18.94 -4.63 21.31
CA ARG A 593 -19.94 -5.70 21.27
C ARG A 593 -19.87 -6.53 19.98
N ASP A 594 -18.83 -6.36 19.18
CA ASP A 594 -18.70 -6.99 17.85
C ASP A 594 -19.91 -6.69 16.94
N LEU A 595 -20.42 -5.46 17.02
CA LEU A 595 -21.48 -4.96 16.16
C LEU A 595 -20.90 -4.03 15.10
N ARG A 596 -21.19 -4.35 13.83
CA ARG A 596 -20.87 -3.50 12.69
C ARG A 596 -21.79 -2.28 12.65
N VAL A 597 -21.29 -1.12 12.25
CA VAL A 597 -22.09 0.09 12.13
C VAL A 597 -22.07 0.56 10.69
N TYR A 598 -23.25 0.70 10.09
CA TYR A 598 -23.43 1.30 8.76
C TYR A 598 -24.30 2.55 8.89
N PRO A 599 -23.68 3.73 9.01
CA PRO A 599 -24.37 5.02 9.10
C PRO A 599 -25.33 5.22 7.93
N VAL A 600 -26.56 5.62 8.26
CA VAL A 600 -27.63 5.84 7.28
C VAL A 600 -27.77 7.33 6.99
N PHE A 601 -27.66 7.68 5.72
CA PHE A 601 -27.87 9.03 5.22
C PHE A 601 -29.22 9.12 4.53
N CYS A 602 -30.06 10.08 4.95
CA CYS A 602 -31.21 10.52 4.17
C CYS A 602 -30.71 11.46 3.06
N VAL A 603 -30.47 10.92 1.87
CA VAL A 603 -29.67 11.61 0.84
C VAL A 603 -30.42 12.76 0.18
N LEU A 604 -31.61 12.50 -0.39
CA LEU A 604 -32.34 13.52 -1.14
C LEU A 604 -33.50 14.14 -0.34
N SER A 605 -33.91 13.54 0.78
CA SER A 605 -35.03 14.07 1.57
C SER A 605 -34.58 15.20 2.48
N CYS A 606 -35.17 16.38 2.31
CA CYS A 606 -34.83 17.59 3.04
C CYS A 606 -36.11 18.41 3.33
N GLY A 607 -37.07 17.78 4.01
CA GLY A 607 -38.35 18.37 4.47
C GLY A 607 -39.61 17.71 3.90
N HIS A 608 -39.47 16.69 3.04
CA HIS A 608 -40.54 16.01 2.29
C HIS A 608 -41.39 16.97 1.45
N HIS A 609 -42.41 17.57 2.05
CA HIS A 609 -43.40 18.38 1.35
C HIS A 609 -42.94 19.83 1.15
N HIS A 610 -42.17 20.38 2.09
CA HIS A 610 -41.70 21.76 2.04
C HIS A 610 -40.18 21.81 2.28
N PRO A 611 -39.45 22.77 1.68
CA PRO A 611 -38.02 22.93 1.90
C PRO A 611 -37.63 23.02 3.37
N ALA A 612 -36.69 22.18 3.78
CA ALA A 612 -36.00 22.23 5.07
C ALA A 612 -34.48 22.18 4.83
N GLY A 613 -33.69 22.21 5.91
CA GLY A 613 -32.22 22.12 5.85
C GLY A 613 -31.61 23.04 4.78
N ILE A 614 -30.75 22.46 3.94
CA ILE A 614 -30.02 23.18 2.88
C ILE A 614 -30.96 23.83 1.84
N LEU A 615 -32.15 23.27 1.61
CA LEU A 615 -33.12 23.80 0.64
C LEU A 615 -33.74 25.14 1.09
N LYS A 616 -33.60 25.52 2.36
CA LYS A 616 -33.97 26.88 2.82
C LYS A 616 -33.04 27.94 2.22
N LYS A 617 -31.77 27.59 1.96
CA LYS A 617 -30.78 28.47 1.36
C LYS A 617 -30.72 28.33 -0.16
N HIS A 618 -30.96 27.11 -0.63
CA HIS A 618 -30.89 26.73 -2.04
C HIS A 618 -32.23 26.15 -2.54
N PRO A 619 -33.32 26.94 -2.57
CA PRO A 619 -34.61 26.47 -3.06
C PRO A 619 -34.57 26.06 -4.56
N GLU A 620 -33.59 26.54 -5.32
CA GLU A 620 -33.31 26.14 -6.70
C GLU A 620 -32.80 24.70 -6.83
N TRP A 621 -32.32 24.08 -5.76
CA TRP A 621 -31.93 22.66 -5.74
C TRP A 621 -33.11 21.71 -5.50
N ALA A 622 -34.28 22.22 -5.17
CA ALA A 622 -35.45 21.41 -4.88
C ALA A 622 -36.12 20.86 -6.16
N LEU A 623 -36.62 19.63 -6.08
CA LEU A 623 -37.71 19.20 -6.96
C LEU A 623 -38.92 20.10 -6.76
N ARG A 624 -39.77 20.21 -7.78
CA ARG A 624 -40.95 21.08 -7.75
C ARG A 624 -42.24 20.30 -7.91
N THR A 625 -43.32 20.77 -7.29
CA THR A 625 -44.67 20.26 -7.56
C THR A 625 -45.08 20.59 -9.01
N PRO A 626 -46.15 19.98 -9.56
CA PRO A 626 -46.70 20.35 -10.88
C PRO A 626 -47.05 21.83 -11.02
N GLU A 627 -47.34 22.50 -9.91
CA GLU A 627 -47.64 23.93 -9.83
C GLU A 627 -46.37 24.82 -9.78
N GLY A 628 -45.18 24.21 -9.71
CA GLY A 628 -43.90 24.92 -9.69
C GLY A 628 -43.35 25.22 -8.29
N GLU A 629 -44.04 24.84 -7.23
CA GLU A 629 -43.61 25.11 -5.85
C GLU A 629 -42.44 24.20 -5.43
N PRO A 630 -41.41 24.72 -4.75
CA PRO A 630 -40.28 23.92 -4.29
C PRO A 630 -40.71 22.93 -3.20
N MET A 631 -40.22 21.70 -3.30
CA MET A 631 -40.50 20.61 -2.37
C MET A 631 -39.35 20.41 -1.38
N GLY A 632 -39.59 19.65 -0.32
CA GLY A 632 -38.55 19.21 0.61
C GLY A 632 -37.75 18.01 0.10
N HIS A 633 -37.38 18.00 -1.17
CA HIS A 633 -36.65 16.90 -1.81
C HIS A 633 -35.66 17.45 -2.82
N ILE A 634 -34.38 17.11 -2.67
CA ILE A 634 -33.28 17.57 -3.51
C ILE A 634 -33.37 16.91 -4.89
N CYS A 635 -33.16 17.71 -5.91
CA CYS A 635 -33.00 17.27 -7.30
C CYS A 635 -31.70 16.46 -7.47
N ALA A 636 -31.81 15.21 -7.90
CA ALA A 636 -30.66 14.29 -8.05
C ALA A 636 -29.73 14.62 -9.22
N THR A 637 -30.14 15.51 -10.14
CA THR A 637 -29.40 15.92 -11.33
C THR A 637 -28.81 17.32 -11.22
N ASN A 638 -29.15 18.09 -10.18
CA ASN A 638 -28.53 19.39 -9.95
C ASN A 638 -27.05 19.18 -9.54
N PRO A 639 -26.08 19.73 -10.29
CA PRO A 639 -24.66 19.46 -10.07
C PRO A 639 -24.16 19.97 -8.70
N ASP A 640 -24.59 21.17 -8.29
CA ASP A 640 -24.18 21.77 -7.02
C ASP A 640 -24.76 21.00 -5.83
N ALA A 641 -26.02 20.55 -5.94
CA ALA A 641 -26.64 19.72 -4.92
C ALA A 641 -25.96 18.35 -4.78
N ARG A 642 -25.51 17.76 -5.89
CA ARG A 642 -24.72 16.50 -5.89
C ARG A 642 -23.36 16.70 -5.24
N ASP A 643 -22.69 17.82 -5.50
CA ASP A 643 -21.42 18.16 -4.87
C ASP A 643 -21.61 18.30 -3.35
N PHE A 644 -22.63 19.05 -2.91
CA PHE A 644 -22.98 19.18 -1.50
C PHE A 644 -23.20 17.82 -0.82
N ILE A 645 -24.00 16.94 -1.42
CA ILE A 645 -24.26 15.60 -0.88
C ILE A 645 -22.97 14.79 -0.77
N SER A 646 -22.18 14.75 -1.84
CA SER A 646 -20.95 13.94 -1.89
C SER A 646 -19.94 14.44 -0.85
N ARG A 647 -19.75 15.75 -0.76
CA ARG A 647 -18.87 16.38 0.25
C ARG A 647 -19.37 16.15 1.68
N SER A 648 -20.67 16.18 1.93
CA SER A 648 -21.24 15.94 3.27
C SER A 648 -21.03 14.48 3.73
N ILE A 649 -21.13 13.53 2.80
CA ILE A 649 -20.83 12.12 3.09
C ILE A 649 -19.32 11.92 3.28
N ASN A 650 -18.48 12.52 2.44
CA ASN A 650 -17.03 12.47 2.59
C ASN A 650 -16.57 13.04 3.94
N GLU A 651 -17.08 14.22 4.34
CA GLU A 651 -16.80 14.82 5.64
C GLU A 651 -17.10 13.84 6.79
N PHE A 652 -18.21 13.10 6.70
CA PHE A 652 -18.54 12.09 7.70
C PHE A 652 -17.54 10.92 7.68
N VAL A 653 -17.23 10.37 6.49
CA VAL A 653 -16.36 9.20 6.36
C VAL A 653 -14.92 9.52 6.77
N ASP A 654 -14.45 10.74 6.52
CA ASP A 654 -13.13 11.21 6.96
C ASP A 654 -13.05 11.37 8.48
N ARG A 655 -14.18 11.67 9.13
CA ARG A 655 -14.26 11.89 10.58
C ARG A 655 -14.51 10.62 11.39
N TYR A 656 -15.31 9.69 10.86
CA TYR A 656 -15.77 8.51 11.61
C TYR A 656 -15.31 7.20 10.95
N PRO A 657 -14.68 6.28 11.71
CA PRO A 657 -14.31 4.98 11.18
C PRO A 657 -15.59 4.18 10.88
N THR A 658 -15.87 3.96 9.61
CA THR A 658 -17.05 3.21 9.14
C THR A 658 -16.67 2.04 8.25
N GLU A 659 -17.39 0.93 8.38
CA GLU A 659 -17.22 -0.27 7.55
C GLU A 659 -18.02 -0.20 6.23
N GLY A 660 -18.93 0.76 6.14
CA GLY A 660 -19.74 1.05 4.96
C GLY A 660 -20.79 2.11 5.29
N ILE A 661 -21.58 2.52 4.31
CA ILE A 661 -22.66 3.50 4.49
C ILE A 661 -23.95 2.96 3.86
N LEU A 662 -25.09 3.44 4.34
CA LEU A 662 -26.39 3.14 3.76
C LEU A 662 -27.02 4.43 3.24
N LEU A 663 -27.30 4.46 1.94
CA LEU A 663 -27.94 5.59 1.27
C LEU A 663 -29.46 5.38 1.25
N ASP A 664 -30.17 5.99 2.18
CA ASP A 664 -31.64 6.01 2.18
C ASP A 664 -32.14 7.29 1.49
N TYR A 665 -33.38 7.27 1.03
CA TYR A 665 -34.00 8.37 0.28
C TYR A 665 -33.22 8.80 -0.99
N LEU A 666 -32.30 7.98 -1.51
CA LEU A 666 -31.68 8.15 -2.83
C LEU A 666 -32.63 7.66 -3.93
N ARG A 667 -33.76 8.34 -4.07
CA ARG A 667 -34.83 8.02 -5.02
C ARG A 667 -35.60 9.30 -5.35
N TYR A 668 -36.21 9.35 -6.54
CA TYR A 668 -37.19 10.38 -6.83
C TYR A 668 -38.37 10.29 -5.86
N TYR A 669 -38.99 11.44 -5.60
CA TYR A 669 -40.13 11.51 -4.73
C TYR A 669 -41.33 10.79 -5.37
N ASN A 670 -42.02 9.93 -4.61
CA ASN A 670 -43.12 9.12 -5.13
C ASN A 670 -44.44 9.90 -5.24
N ARG A 671 -44.40 11.05 -5.91
CA ARG A 671 -45.54 11.94 -6.23
C ARG A 671 -45.27 12.59 -7.59
N PRO A 672 -46.30 13.12 -8.27
CA PRO A 672 -46.08 13.95 -9.44
C PRO A 672 -45.15 15.12 -9.10
N THR A 673 -44.06 15.25 -9.85
CA THR A 673 -43.06 16.31 -9.70
C THR A 673 -42.68 16.82 -11.08
N LEU A 674 -42.40 18.11 -11.20
CA LEU A 674 -41.71 18.66 -12.36
C LEU A 674 -40.25 18.24 -12.29
N LEU A 675 -39.76 17.70 -13.40
CA LEU A 675 -38.33 17.52 -13.60
C LEU A 675 -37.71 18.90 -13.79
N ASP A 676 -36.56 19.13 -13.16
CA ASP A 676 -35.68 20.25 -13.52
C ASP A 676 -35.16 20.07 -14.95
N ALA A 677 -34.63 21.13 -15.54
CA ALA A 677 -34.15 21.12 -16.92
C ALA A 677 -33.13 20.01 -17.20
N ALA A 678 -32.20 19.75 -16.27
CA ALA A 678 -31.19 18.70 -16.43
C ALA A 678 -31.80 17.29 -16.30
N SER A 679 -32.73 17.07 -15.37
CA SER A 679 -33.50 15.82 -15.32
C SER A 679 -34.29 15.59 -16.61
N GLN A 680 -34.90 16.64 -17.15
CA GLN A 680 -35.69 16.55 -18.37
C GLN A 680 -34.83 16.22 -19.58
N GLU A 681 -33.70 16.90 -19.75
CA GLU A 681 -32.72 16.60 -20.81
C GLU A 681 -32.27 15.13 -20.76
N ARG A 682 -31.83 14.65 -19.59
CA ARG A 682 -31.42 13.24 -19.42
C ARG A 682 -32.56 12.25 -19.69
N PHE A 683 -33.80 12.61 -19.35
CA PHE A 683 -34.96 11.77 -19.64
C PHE A 683 -35.28 11.73 -21.14
N GLU A 684 -35.16 12.85 -21.85
CA GLU A 684 -35.30 12.90 -23.31
C GLU A 684 -34.19 12.12 -24.03
N GLU A 685 -32.94 12.23 -23.57
CA GLU A 685 -31.82 11.42 -24.07
C GLU A 685 -32.09 9.92 -23.89
N TRP A 686 -32.57 9.53 -22.70
CA TRP A 686 -32.91 8.14 -22.42
C TRP A 686 -34.05 7.65 -23.33
N LYS A 687 -35.11 8.43 -23.51
CA LYS A 687 -36.21 8.09 -24.43
C LYS A 687 -35.72 7.90 -25.85
N THR A 688 -34.82 8.76 -26.32
CA THR A 688 -34.24 8.66 -27.66
C THR A 688 -33.49 7.32 -27.83
N LYS A 689 -32.63 6.97 -26.87
CA LYS A 689 -31.88 5.69 -26.87
C LYS A 689 -32.78 4.45 -26.78
N GLN A 690 -33.94 4.53 -26.13
CA GLN A 690 -34.88 3.42 -26.03
C GLN A 690 -35.71 3.21 -27.29
N VAL A 691 -35.90 4.24 -28.12
CA VAL A 691 -36.57 4.09 -29.43
C VAL A 691 -35.61 3.49 -30.47
N GLU A 692 -34.30 3.62 -30.25
CA GLU A 692 -33.24 3.05 -31.10
C GLU A 692 -32.89 1.58 -30.78
N GLN A 693 -33.39 1.04 -29.65
CA GLN A 693 -33.27 -0.37 -29.24
C GLN A 693 -34.57 -1.12 -29.52
#